data_AF-A0A957CRB1-F1
#
_entry.id   AF-A0A957CRB1-F1
#
_cell.length_a   1.000
_cell.length_b   1.000
_cell.length_c   1.000
_cell.angle_alpha   90.00
_cell.angle_beta   90.00
_cell.angle_gamma   90.00
#
_symmetry.space_group_name_H-M   'P 1'
#
loop_
_entity.id
_entity.type
_entity.pdbx_description
1 polymer ?
#
loop_
_entity_poly.entity_id
_entity_poly.type
_entity_poly.pdbx_seq_one_letter_code
_entity_poly.pdbx_strand_id
1 'polypeptide(L)'
;MSDLFEQLTRLILQDNAIFFVGNQFTAVSGQHSYLYQIADYLAAHLPNADPDRNLPLIAQQYEGSAGRTALIQALKDALAELPDQSTPIYQLLADSIAPHTKIITTRFDQALETVLNQAGKSYVSIISDDEVSFLDESRVTLIKIRGDITRADSLIITESDIDAFFERLPAINDVVRALFATKTLIFLGYDLDNTTFKQLFRQVTRKLTVFRRPAYAIVPAPLPPHLADYWKQQSVEVHVEPIATFLQTLAGFVHETGAQPAPASTNPLAAFAQPPRPTQPYKNLDSFSRADSAIFAGRRGEIARLVNRILAHPITVLYGESGNGKTSLLQAGIVPQLAQKQSLLLLTTPISEQPLSTGWLDNLLQLVKEADLPDRLTAEKELPDALQTCQTLLNGPMVLALDQFEQFFVAYSENERETAVSEMRRFLDDEQLDVRLVLVIREDFLGRIQTLEPALPGLLGIRFRLGRLDEEAARNAIEQPALPFGINWEQALVERLLYDLQVEHQVAPPQLQIVCHHLYQDALAQNTNRITLARYETLGGMGKILGDYVEEVVKAMEPEVQPVARLLLGAMVSSSQVKLRLRINDLARAAETDQETAVSILDELTQYRLVRRYETPNNLEYELAHDYLVRQIADWLGNEFWDAQRVRELLRQAVLEWENRHRLLSPSDLRMVNTQRGRVHFSDKETIVIYASSVSYDEDKEYWRSILPAKVIQSVLTALVDAPQPFVRARAVGPLAEFVDEATAHKLADLAAQDEAASVREAAAQAIRPANHQPAIDRLIAAAAKPETAVTAEAALVIIRDRETAVADRLPPSLRQKVQRQVWQRRWQRHKQTCYTAAWRGSAGGFLGFGIGMGLIFADAGRLDLKTLYEFAPGILPAVLLGSIILAGTFSRLATAGGGFMQACLCYLFDGWVKSWSWLISSATTGIILGPMFMIVVWYSATEDARHYVFGWLAGFIIGTVITVAATAPLPGKRPFRAVLTIAIGILAFLVVNLSGLSLHNTEITLLIIAGFTTGIGFFWTFNQSSGRFHT
;
A
#
# COMPACT_ATOMS: atom_id res chain seq x y z
N MET A 1 -27.55 0.99 -67.30
CA MET A 1 -26.36 0.64 -68.12
C MET A 1 -25.35 1.79 -68.09
N SER A 2 -25.38 2.81 -68.98
CA SER A 2 -24.37 3.90 -68.97
C SER A 2 -24.13 4.51 -67.59
N ASP A 3 -25.22 4.96 -66.94
CA ASP A 3 -25.22 5.57 -65.60
C ASP A 3 -24.55 4.70 -64.51
N LEU A 4 -24.71 3.37 -64.59
CA LEU A 4 -24.06 2.43 -63.67
C LEU A 4 -22.55 2.36 -63.91
N PHE A 5 -22.11 2.26 -65.17
CA PHE A 5 -20.68 2.20 -65.49
C PHE A 5 -19.98 3.53 -65.17
N GLU A 6 -20.64 4.68 -65.38
CA GLU A 6 -20.17 6.00 -64.96
C GLU A 6 -20.05 6.10 -63.42
N GLN A 7 -21.07 5.64 -62.68
CA GLN A 7 -21.07 5.60 -61.22
C GLN A 7 -19.94 4.70 -60.67
N LEU A 8 -19.84 3.46 -61.15
CA LEU A 8 -18.82 2.51 -60.70
C LEU A 8 -17.40 3.01 -61.04
N THR A 9 -17.20 3.56 -62.23
CA THR A 9 -15.92 4.16 -62.64
C THR A 9 -15.51 5.30 -61.71
N ARG A 10 -16.42 6.21 -61.37
CA ARG A 10 -16.17 7.26 -60.38
C ARG A 10 -15.78 6.68 -59.02
N LEU A 11 -16.49 5.66 -58.54
CA LEU A 11 -16.19 5.01 -57.26
C LEU A 11 -14.81 4.34 -57.27
N ILE A 12 -14.44 3.62 -58.34
CA ILE A 12 -13.12 2.96 -58.48
C ILE A 12 -11.99 3.99 -58.46
N LEU A 13 -12.10 5.05 -59.28
CA LEU A 13 -11.09 6.10 -59.38
C LEU A 13 -10.95 6.89 -58.06
N GLN A 14 -12.02 7.04 -57.27
CA GLN A 14 -12.02 7.70 -55.96
C GLN A 14 -11.69 6.77 -54.77
N ASP A 15 -11.18 5.56 -55.02
CA ASP A 15 -10.95 4.51 -54.01
C ASP A 15 -12.20 4.06 -53.24
N ASN A 16 -13.41 4.41 -53.68
CA ASN A 16 -14.65 4.14 -52.98
C ASN A 16 -15.33 2.81 -53.36
N ALA A 17 -14.70 2.00 -54.21
CA ALA A 17 -15.13 0.64 -54.56
C ALA A 17 -14.07 -0.42 -54.21
N ILE A 18 -14.52 -1.64 -53.94
CA ILE A 18 -13.70 -2.82 -53.67
C ILE A 18 -14.22 -4.03 -54.45
N PHE A 19 -13.33 -4.75 -55.11
CA PHE A 19 -13.67 -5.95 -55.86
C PHE A 19 -13.59 -7.19 -54.96
N PHE A 20 -14.63 -8.01 -55.01
CA PHE A 20 -14.68 -9.31 -54.35
C PHE A 20 -14.63 -10.38 -55.45
N VAL A 21 -13.48 -11.04 -55.64
CA VAL A 21 -13.24 -12.00 -56.73
C VAL A 21 -13.34 -13.44 -56.23
N GLY A 22 -14.26 -14.21 -56.79
CA GLY A 22 -14.64 -15.55 -56.33
C GLY A 22 -14.13 -16.70 -57.19
N ASN A 23 -14.46 -17.92 -56.77
CA ASN A 23 -13.97 -19.14 -57.39
C ASN A 23 -14.66 -19.51 -58.71
N GLN A 24 -15.79 -18.88 -59.05
CA GLN A 24 -16.46 -19.03 -60.35
C GLN A 24 -16.07 -17.91 -61.34
N PHE A 25 -15.07 -17.07 -61.01
CA PHE A 25 -14.66 -15.95 -61.86
C PHE A 25 -14.28 -16.36 -63.29
N THR A 26 -13.65 -17.52 -63.46
CA THR A 26 -13.27 -18.11 -64.75
C THR A 26 -14.25 -19.15 -65.30
N ALA A 27 -15.37 -19.41 -64.61
CA ALA A 27 -16.29 -20.48 -64.97
C ALA A 27 -17.09 -20.11 -66.23
N VAL A 28 -16.78 -20.79 -67.34
CA VAL A 28 -17.61 -20.75 -68.55
C VAL A 28 -18.90 -21.55 -68.29
N SER A 29 -20.03 -21.07 -68.81
CA SER A 29 -21.33 -21.74 -68.66
C SER A 29 -21.25 -23.23 -69.01
N GLY A 30 -21.53 -24.10 -68.03
CA GLY A 30 -21.46 -25.56 -68.17
C GLY A 30 -20.15 -26.23 -67.72
N GLN A 31 -19.13 -25.48 -67.29
CA GLN A 31 -17.91 -26.04 -66.70
C GLN A 31 -17.99 -26.14 -65.16
N HIS A 32 -17.37 -27.19 -64.60
CA HIS A 32 -17.21 -27.34 -63.14
C HIS A 32 -16.34 -26.20 -62.56
N SER A 33 -16.70 -25.72 -61.37
CA SER A 33 -15.97 -24.62 -60.72
C SER A 33 -14.52 -24.99 -60.35
N TYR A 34 -13.66 -23.99 -60.18
CA TYR A 34 -12.27 -24.14 -59.74
C TYR A 34 -12.13 -25.02 -58.48
N LEU A 35 -12.99 -24.82 -57.46
CA LEU A 35 -12.94 -25.65 -56.24
C LEU A 35 -13.39 -27.09 -56.47
N TYR A 36 -14.35 -27.31 -57.39
CA TYR A 36 -14.82 -28.66 -57.72
C TYR A 36 -13.73 -29.47 -58.42
N GLN A 37 -12.97 -28.87 -59.35
CA GLN A 37 -11.89 -29.54 -60.05
C GLN A 37 -10.78 -30.00 -59.08
N ILE A 38 -10.45 -29.16 -58.09
CA ILE A 38 -9.51 -29.52 -57.01
C ILE A 38 -10.10 -30.60 -56.10
N ALA A 39 -11.39 -30.51 -55.75
CA ALA A 39 -12.06 -31.51 -54.92
C ALA A 39 -12.12 -32.89 -55.60
N ASP A 40 -12.35 -32.96 -56.92
CA ASP A 40 -12.37 -34.21 -57.65
C ASP A 40 -10.97 -34.83 -57.77
N TYR A 41 -9.92 -34.01 -57.94
CA TYR A 41 -8.53 -34.48 -57.87
C TYR A 41 -8.18 -35.10 -56.51
N LEU A 42 -8.53 -34.43 -55.41
CA LEU A 42 -8.31 -34.96 -54.06
C LEU A 42 -9.19 -36.20 -53.80
N ALA A 43 -10.42 -36.22 -54.30
CA ALA A 43 -11.34 -37.36 -54.19
C ALA A 43 -10.83 -38.61 -54.92
N ALA A 44 -10.17 -38.47 -56.08
CA ALA A 44 -9.58 -39.59 -56.81
C ALA A 44 -8.49 -40.34 -56.02
N HIS A 45 -7.90 -39.68 -55.02
CA HIS A 45 -6.87 -40.23 -54.14
C HIS A 45 -7.41 -40.73 -52.78
N LEU A 46 -8.74 -40.72 -52.58
CA LEU A 46 -9.40 -41.14 -51.34
C LEU A 46 -10.23 -42.42 -51.53
N PRO A 47 -10.20 -43.37 -50.58
CA PRO A 47 -10.92 -44.65 -50.72
C PRO A 47 -12.45 -44.53 -50.60
N ASN A 48 -12.96 -43.49 -49.94
CA ASN A 48 -14.39 -43.20 -49.74
C ASN A 48 -14.62 -41.68 -49.78
N ALA A 49 -14.40 -41.07 -50.95
CA ALA A 49 -14.62 -39.63 -51.13
C ALA A 49 -16.12 -39.26 -51.13
N ASP A 50 -16.46 -38.11 -50.57
CA ASP A 50 -17.81 -37.56 -50.59
C ASP A 50 -18.36 -37.36 -52.02
N PRO A 51 -19.62 -37.76 -52.31
CA PRO A 51 -20.18 -37.71 -53.66
C PRO A 51 -20.44 -36.30 -54.18
N ASP A 52 -20.68 -35.31 -53.30
CA ASP A 52 -21.00 -33.93 -53.70
C ASP A 52 -19.75 -33.11 -54.05
N ARG A 53 -18.54 -33.68 -53.86
CA ARG A 53 -17.23 -33.06 -54.17
C ARG A 53 -17.06 -31.67 -53.56
N ASN A 54 -17.55 -31.50 -52.33
CA ASN A 54 -17.37 -30.27 -51.57
C ASN A 54 -15.92 -30.18 -51.05
N LEU A 55 -15.11 -29.26 -51.59
CA LEU A 55 -13.67 -29.15 -51.30
C LEU A 55 -13.34 -29.16 -49.79
N PRO A 56 -13.95 -28.32 -48.92
CA PRO A 56 -13.71 -28.37 -47.48
C PRO A 56 -13.83 -29.77 -46.84
N LEU A 57 -14.86 -30.52 -47.20
CA LEU A 57 -15.12 -31.85 -46.65
C LEU A 57 -14.14 -32.89 -47.22
N ILE A 58 -13.88 -32.86 -48.52
CA ILE A 58 -12.87 -33.71 -49.17
C ILE A 58 -11.47 -33.45 -48.59
N ALA A 59 -11.10 -32.18 -48.41
CA ALA A 59 -9.83 -31.79 -47.81
C ALA A 59 -9.75 -32.22 -46.33
N GLN A 60 -10.86 -32.17 -45.58
CA GLN A 60 -10.92 -32.67 -44.21
C GLN A 60 -10.71 -34.19 -44.14
N GLN A 61 -11.29 -34.95 -45.08
CA GLN A 61 -11.08 -36.40 -45.24
C GLN A 61 -9.62 -36.73 -45.63
N TYR A 62 -9.02 -35.91 -46.50
CA TYR A 62 -7.62 -36.06 -46.91
C TYR A 62 -6.64 -35.74 -45.77
N GLU A 63 -6.84 -34.63 -45.05
CA GLU A 63 -6.04 -34.26 -43.88
C GLU A 63 -6.14 -35.33 -42.79
N GLY A 64 -7.34 -35.89 -42.54
CA GLY A 64 -7.54 -36.95 -41.56
C GLY A 64 -6.92 -38.31 -41.92
N SER A 65 -6.62 -38.56 -43.20
CA SER A 65 -6.07 -39.85 -43.68
C SER A 65 -4.57 -39.80 -44.00
N ALA A 66 -4.07 -38.67 -44.54
CA ALA A 66 -2.69 -38.51 -44.97
C ALA A 66 -1.92 -37.37 -44.25
N GLY A 67 -2.62 -36.54 -43.45
CA GLY A 67 -2.04 -35.41 -42.74
C GLY A 67 -1.94 -34.13 -43.57
N ARG A 68 -1.84 -32.98 -42.88
CA ARG A 68 -1.87 -31.64 -43.49
C ARG A 68 -0.77 -31.42 -44.54
N THR A 69 0.44 -31.93 -44.30
CA THR A 69 1.57 -31.81 -45.24
C THR A 69 1.28 -32.51 -46.57
N ALA A 70 0.65 -33.68 -46.54
CA ALA A 70 0.26 -34.41 -47.74
C ALA A 70 -0.88 -33.72 -48.49
N LEU A 71 -1.89 -33.21 -47.76
CA LEU A 71 -2.96 -32.38 -48.36
C LEU A 71 -2.37 -31.17 -49.10
N ILE A 72 -1.43 -30.44 -48.48
CA ILE A 72 -0.84 -29.23 -49.09
C ILE A 72 -0.01 -29.59 -50.33
N GLN A 73 0.67 -30.73 -50.36
CA GLN A 73 1.36 -31.20 -51.57
C GLN A 73 0.35 -31.58 -52.67
N ALA A 74 -0.67 -32.38 -52.34
CA ALA A 74 -1.71 -32.78 -53.28
C ALA A 74 -2.49 -31.57 -53.86
N LEU A 75 -2.66 -30.50 -53.09
CA LEU A 75 -3.22 -29.23 -53.57
C LEU A 75 -2.29 -28.50 -54.55
N LYS A 76 -0.97 -28.54 -54.35
CA LYS A 76 0.01 -27.98 -55.30
C LYS A 76 0.04 -28.77 -56.59
N ASP A 77 -0.02 -30.10 -56.49
CA ASP A 77 -0.02 -31.01 -57.64
C ASP A 77 -1.32 -30.83 -58.45
N ALA A 78 -2.48 -30.79 -57.78
CA ALA A 78 -3.77 -30.45 -58.39
C ALA A 78 -3.72 -29.13 -59.16
N LEU A 79 -3.13 -28.08 -58.57
CA LEU A 79 -3.01 -26.76 -59.19
C LEU A 79 -2.05 -26.73 -60.39
N ALA A 80 -1.03 -27.57 -60.41
CA ALA A 80 -0.10 -27.70 -61.53
C ALA A 80 -0.70 -28.48 -62.71
N GLU A 81 -1.66 -29.37 -62.46
CA GLU A 81 -2.39 -30.11 -63.49
C GLU A 81 -3.58 -29.33 -64.09
N LEU A 82 -4.07 -28.28 -63.40
CA LEU A 82 -5.11 -27.41 -63.96
C LEU A 82 -4.56 -26.62 -65.16
N PRO A 83 -5.36 -26.46 -66.24
CA PRO A 83 -4.95 -25.68 -67.40
C PRO A 83 -4.65 -24.23 -67.00
N ASP A 84 -3.63 -23.64 -67.63
CA ASP A 84 -3.15 -22.28 -67.35
C ASP A 84 -4.32 -21.28 -67.28
N GLN A 85 -4.55 -20.76 -66.08
CA GLN A 85 -5.71 -19.92 -65.78
C GLN A 85 -5.51 -18.46 -66.23
N SER A 86 -4.43 -18.16 -66.97
CA SER A 86 -4.16 -16.90 -67.70
C SER A 86 -5.19 -16.63 -68.81
N THR A 87 -6.45 -16.54 -68.39
CA THR A 87 -7.63 -16.32 -69.22
C THR A 87 -7.81 -14.82 -69.47
N PRO A 88 -8.28 -14.40 -70.67
CA PRO A 88 -8.42 -12.98 -71.03
C PRO A 88 -9.22 -12.13 -70.02
N ILE A 89 -10.11 -12.76 -69.26
CA ILE A 89 -10.94 -12.11 -68.24
C ILE A 89 -10.13 -11.53 -67.06
N TYR A 90 -8.98 -12.10 -66.71
CA TYR A 90 -8.12 -11.51 -65.68
C TYR A 90 -7.43 -10.24 -66.19
N GLN A 91 -7.02 -10.20 -67.48
CA GLN A 91 -6.48 -8.98 -68.07
C GLN A 91 -7.56 -7.88 -68.07
N LEU A 92 -8.80 -8.20 -68.44
CA LEU A 92 -9.92 -7.26 -68.34
C LEU A 92 -10.16 -6.75 -66.91
N LEU A 93 -9.96 -7.59 -65.88
CA LEU A 93 -10.00 -7.13 -64.48
C LEU A 93 -8.83 -6.18 -64.18
N ALA A 94 -7.62 -6.53 -64.60
CA ALA A 94 -6.45 -5.66 -64.42
C ALA A 94 -6.63 -4.32 -65.15
N ASP A 95 -7.26 -4.29 -66.33
CA ASP A 95 -7.55 -3.06 -67.07
C ASP A 95 -8.69 -2.23 -66.40
N SER A 96 -9.63 -2.89 -65.71
CA SER A 96 -10.77 -2.27 -65.01
C SER A 96 -10.45 -1.60 -63.65
N ILE A 97 -9.21 -1.71 -63.14
CA ILE A 97 -8.86 -1.25 -61.78
C ILE A 97 -7.84 -0.10 -61.77
N ALA A 98 -7.94 0.76 -60.76
CA ALA A 98 -6.98 1.84 -60.51
C ALA A 98 -5.75 1.33 -59.73
N PRO A 99 -4.61 2.06 -59.74
CA PRO A 99 -3.39 1.65 -59.04
C PRO A 99 -3.58 1.43 -57.53
N HIS A 100 -4.54 2.09 -56.90
CA HIS A 100 -4.86 2.02 -55.46
C HIS A 100 -5.99 1.04 -55.11
N THR A 101 -6.57 0.33 -56.08
CA THR A 101 -7.78 -0.48 -55.88
C THR A 101 -7.56 -1.66 -54.93
N LYS A 102 -8.57 -1.93 -54.10
CA LYS A 102 -8.60 -3.07 -53.16
C LYS A 102 -9.33 -4.24 -53.83
N ILE A 103 -8.79 -5.45 -53.64
CA ILE A 103 -9.35 -6.72 -54.12
C ILE A 103 -9.33 -7.70 -52.96
N ILE A 104 -10.48 -8.29 -52.62
CA ILE A 104 -10.58 -9.43 -51.70
C ILE A 104 -10.88 -10.69 -52.51
N THR A 105 -10.18 -11.79 -52.24
CA THR A 105 -10.43 -13.05 -52.92
C THR A 105 -10.48 -14.25 -51.97
N THR A 106 -11.34 -15.21 -52.30
CA THR A 106 -11.40 -16.55 -51.68
C THR A 106 -10.50 -17.56 -52.40
N ARG A 107 -9.75 -17.12 -53.43
CA ARG A 107 -8.78 -17.93 -54.16
C ARG A 107 -7.42 -17.94 -53.46
N PHE A 108 -6.70 -19.06 -53.57
CA PHE A 108 -5.39 -19.29 -52.96
C PHE A 108 -4.27 -19.57 -53.98
N ASP A 109 -4.60 -19.68 -55.27
CA ASP A 109 -3.64 -19.69 -56.39
C ASP A 109 -3.05 -18.29 -56.67
N GLN A 110 -2.09 -18.21 -57.61
CA GLN A 110 -1.36 -16.97 -57.95
C GLN A 110 -1.81 -16.28 -59.26
N ALA A 111 -3.02 -16.57 -59.78
CA ALA A 111 -3.44 -16.02 -61.08
C ALA A 111 -3.58 -14.49 -61.06
N LEU A 112 -4.10 -13.91 -59.97
CA LEU A 112 -4.27 -12.45 -59.84
C LEU A 112 -2.91 -11.73 -59.78
N GLU A 113 -1.99 -12.25 -58.98
CA GLU A 113 -0.61 -11.77 -58.84
C GLU A 113 0.14 -11.83 -60.16
N THR A 114 0.01 -12.95 -60.89
CA THR A 114 0.64 -13.14 -62.20
C THR A 114 0.18 -12.08 -63.20
N VAL A 115 -1.14 -11.82 -63.25
CA VAL A 115 -1.70 -10.85 -64.19
C VAL A 115 -1.44 -9.41 -63.78
N LEU A 116 -1.42 -9.07 -62.48
CA LEU A 116 -1.01 -7.75 -62.00
C LEU A 116 0.45 -7.44 -62.38
N ASN A 117 1.35 -8.43 -62.24
CA ASN A 117 2.74 -8.31 -62.71
C ASN A 117 2.82 -8.13 -64.24
N GLN A 118 2.08 -8.93 -65.03
CA GLN A 118 2.05 -8.82 -66.50
C GLN A 118 1.51 -7.46 -66.97
N ALA A 119 0.50 -6.92 -66.28
CA ALA A 119 -0.06 -5.59 -66.53
C ALA A 119 0.79 -4.43 -65.98
N GLY A 120 1.95 -4.71 -65.36
CA GLY A 120 2.84 -3.70 -64.79
C GLY A 120 2.29 -2.96 -63.57
N LYS A 121 1.27 -3.51 -62.89
CA LYS A 121 0.62 -2.88 -61.73
C LYS A 121 1.25 -3.37 -60.43
N SER A 122 1.85 -2.44 -59.68
CA SER A 122 2.43 -2.75 -58.37
C SER A 122 1.32 -3.07 -57.36
N TYR A 123 1.52 -4.15 -56.60
CA TYR A 123 0.55 -4.62 -55.59
C TYR A 123 1.22 -4.97 -54.25
N VAL A 124 0.38 -5.18 -53.24
CA VAL A 124 0.69 -5.77 -51.93
C VAL A 124 -0.30 -6.91 -51.70
N SER A 125 0.19 -8.09 -51.32
CA SER A 125 -0.69 -9.17 -50.86
C SER A 125 -0.76 -9.17 -49.34
N ILE A 126 -1.97 -9.36 -48.79
CA ILE A 126 -2.22 -9.50 -47.36
C ILE A 126 -2.86 -10.86 -47.14
N ILE A 127 -2.12 -11.74 -46.47
CA ILE A 127 -2.42 -13.16 -46.28
C ILE A 127 -2.58 -13.46 -44.78
N SER A 128 -1.85 -12.72 -43.93
CA SER A 128 -1.76 -12.87 -42.47
C SER A 128 -1.93 -11.54 -41.73
N ASP A 129 -2.27 -11.61 -40.44
CA ASP A 129 -2.57 -10.45 -39.61
C ASP A 129 -1.39 -9.46 -39.44
N ASP A 130 -0.15 -9.95 -39.46
CA ASP A 130 1.07 -9.13 -39.35
C ASP A 130 1.26 -8.23 -40.60
N GLU A 131 0.83 -8.71 -41.77
CA GLU A 131 0.97 -8.02 -43.05
C GLU A 131 -0.03 -6.84 -43.21
N VAL A 132 -1.04 -6.74 -42.35
CA VAL A 132 -1.98 -5.60 -42.31
C VAL A 132 -1.25 -4.27 -42.06
N SER A 133 -0.08 -4.31 -41.41
CA SER A 133 0.79 -3.15 -41.21
C SER A 133 1.39 -2.57 -42.50
N PHE A 134 1.47 -3.36 -43.58
CA PHE A 134 1.99 -2.96 -44.89
C PHE A 134 0.91 -2.49 -45.87
N LEU A 135 -0.31 -2.22 -45.39
CA LEU A 135 -1.37 -1.58 -46.18
C LEU A 135 -0.85 -0.29 -46.83
N ASP A 136 -0.82 -0.27 -48.15
CA ASP A 136 -0.31 0.84 -48.96
C ASP A 136 -1.43 1.37 -49.85
N GLU A 137 -1.92 2.57 -49.55
CA GLU A 137 -3.04 3.17 -50.29
C GLU A 137 -2.67 3.63 -51.71
N SER A 138 -1.38 3.58 -52.09
CA SER A 138 -0.91 3.90 -53.45
C SER A 138 -0.80 2.69 -54.38
N ARG A 139 -0.96 1.46 -53.86
CA ARG A 139 -0.79 0.19 -54.60
C ARG A 139 -2.02 -0.71 -54.53
N VAL A 140 -2.12 -1.65 -55.47
CA VAL A 140 -3.23 -2.59 -55.53
C VAL A 140 -3.13 -3.50 -54.31
N THR A 141 -4.16 -3.53 -53.46
CA THR A 141 -4.14 -4.35 -52.25
C THR A 141 -4.93 -5.63 -52.50
N LEU A 142 -4.27 -6.78 -52.46
CA LEU A 142 -4.88 -8.11 -52.65
C LEU A 142 -4.99 -8.85 -51.31
N ILE A 143 -6.19 -8.94 -50.77
CA ILE A 143 -6.47 -9.61 -49.49
C ILE A 143 -6.95 -11.04 -49.76
N LYS A 144 -6.14 -12.04 -49.37
CA LYS A 144 -6.39 -13.46 -49.64
C LYS A 144 -6.95 -14.16 -48.41
N ILE A 145 -8.27 -14.11 -48.25
CA ILE A 145 -8.94 -14.60 -47.03
C ILE A 145 -8.94 -16.14 -46.86
N ARG A 146 -8.36 -16.90 -47.80
CA ARG A 146 -8.12 -18.35 -47.66
C ARG A 146 -6.64 -18.74 -47.62
N GLY A 147 -5.74 -17.78 -47.47
CA GLY A 147 -4.30 -17.97 -47.54
C GLY A 147 -3.76 -18.00 -48.97
N ASP A 148 -2.49 -18.38 -49.10
CA ASP A 148 -1.77 -18.51 -50.37
C ASP A 148 -1.08 -19.87 -50.49
N ILE A 149 -1.11 -20.49 -51.67
CA ILE A 149 -0.55 -21.82 -51.92
C ILE A 149 0.97 -21.92 -51.68
N THR A 150 1.71 -20.82 -51.81
CA THR A 150 3.14 -20.77 -51.49
C THR A 150 3.41 -20.73 -49.99
N ARG A 151 2.47 -20.21 -49.19
CA ARG A 151 2.52 -20.12 -47.73
C ARG A 151 1.63 -21.19 -47.09
N ALA A 152 2.19 -22.40 -46.99
CA ALA A 152 1.53 -23.61 -46.45
C ALA A 152 0.85 -23.42 -45.07
N ASP A 153 1.43 -22.56 -44.22
CA ASP A 153 0.94 -22.15 -42.91
C ASP A 153 -0.36 -21.34 -42.96
N SER A 154 -0.59 -20.59 -44.05
CA SER A 154 -1.71 -19.65 -44.19
C SER A 154 -3.01 -20.26 -44.73
N LEU A 155 -2.95 -21.45 -45.33
CA LEU A 155 -4.05 -22.03 -46.08
C LEU A 155 -5.25 -22.39 -45.18
N ILE A 156 -6.45 -21.94 -45.57
CA ILE A 156 -7.72 -22.19 -44.88
C ILE A 156 -8.62 -23.00 -45.80
N ILE A 157 -8.54 -24.33 -45.72
CA ILE A 157 -9.14 -25.21 -46.74
C ILE A 157 -10.18 -26.17 -46.15
N THR A 158 -9.88 -26.86 -45.04
CA THR A 158 -10.76 -27.87 -44.43
C THR A 158 -11.94 -27.24 -43.68
N GLU A 159 -12.97 -28.03 -43.33
CA GLU A 159 -14.09 -27.54 -42.51
C GLU A 159 -13.60 -26.95 -41.18
N SER A 160 -12.68 -27.63 -40.49
CA SER A 160 -12.07 -27.15 -39.24
C SER A 160 -11.30 -25.82 -39.40
N ASP A 161 -10.71 -25.57 -40.58
CA ASP A 161 -10.06 -24.29 -40.87
C ASP A 161 -11.06 -23.16 -41.10
N ILE A 162 -12.17 -23.44 -41.80
CA ILE A 162 -13.21 -22.47 -42.12
C ILE A 162 -13.96 -22.05 -40.85
N ASP A 163 -14.30 -22.99 -39.98
CA ASP A 163 -14.96 -22.69 -38.71
C ASP A 163 -14.08 -21.83 -37.80
N ALA A 164 -12.76 -22.09 -37.79
CA ALA A 164 -11.77 -21.32 -37.02
C ALA A 164 -11.32 -20.01 -37.70
N PHE A 165 -11.73 -19.73 -38.94
CA PHE A 165 -11.22 -18.62 -39.77
C PHE A 165 -11.25 -17.27 -39.05
N PHE A 166 -12.41 -16.90 -38.50
CA PHE A 166 -12.63 -15.60 -37.86
C PHE A 166 -11.98 -15.47 -36.48
N GLU A 167 -11.57 -16.59 -35.87
CA GLU A 167 -10.81 -16.61 -34.61
C GLU A 167 -9.29 -16.54 -34.87
N ARG A 168 -8.81 -17.11 -35.99
CA ARG A 168 -7.39 -17.16 -36.35
C ARG A 168 -6.85 -15.88 -37.00
N LEU A 169 -7.69 -15.09 -37.68
CA LEU A 169 -7.28 -13.86 -38.40
C LEU A 169 -8.11 -12.62 -37.98
N PRO A 170 -8.05 -12.19 -36.71
CA PRO A 170 -8.83 -11.06 -36.21
C PRO A 170 -8.51 -9.73 -36.88
N ALA A 171 -7.27 -9.41 -37.22
CA ALA A 171 -6.92 -8.14 -37.86
C ALA A 171 -7.39 -8.08 -39.32
N ILE A 172 -7.28 -9.17 -40.10
CA ILE A 172 -7.87 -9.24 -41.45
C ILE A 172 -9.41 -9.16 -41.36
N ASN A 173 -10.04 -9.80 -40.37
CA ASN A 173 -11.48 -9.68 -40.12
C ASN A 173 -11.89 -8.22 -39.83
N ASP A 174 -11.13 -7.50 -39.00
CA ASP A 174 -11.33 -6.07 -38.74
C ASP A 174 -11.17 -5.23 -40.04
N VAL A 175 -10.13 -5.50 -40.85
CA VAL A 175 -9.92 -4.84 -42.17
C VAL A 175 -11.09 -5.06 -43.11
N VAL A 176 -11.54 -6.31 -43.29
CA VAL A 176 -12.64 -6.66 -44.20
C VAL A 176 -13.96 -6.01 -43.74
N ARG A 177 -14.23 -5.98 -42.43
CA ARG A 177 -15.39 -5.26 -41.87
C ARG A 177 -15.31 -3.75 -42.08
N ALA A 178 -14.14 -3.13 -41.85
CA ALA A 178 -13.94 -1.71 -42.09
C ALA A 178 -14.15 -1.34 -43.57
N LEU A 179 -13.66 -2.17 -44.50
CA LEU A 179 -13.89 -2.02 -45.93
C LEU A 179 -15.38 -2.18 -46.29
N PHE A 180 -16.09 -3.12 -45.67
CA PHE A 180 -17.54 -3.30 -45.87
C PHE A 180 -18.38 -2.15 -45.30
N ALA A 181 -17.89 -1.43 -44.28
CA ALA A 181 -18.52 -0.22 -43.76
C ALA A 181 -18.23 1.01 -44.64
N THR A 182 -17.05 1.09 -45.26
CA THR A 182 -16.55 2.33 -45.90
C THR A 182 -16.45 2.28 -47.42
N LYS A 183 -16.72 1.16 -48.09
CA LYS A 183 -16.54 0.98 -49.55
C LYS A 183 -17.74 0.27 -50.20
N THR A 184 -18.03 0.58 -51.45
CA THR A 184 -19.02 -0.13 -52.28
C THR A 184 -18.43 -1.46 -52.75
N LEU A 185 -19.16 -2.56 -52.54
CA LEU A 185 -18.70 -3.91 -52.88
C LEU A 185 -19.10 -4.29 -54.31
N ILE A 186 -18.19 -4.89 -55.08
CA ILE A 186 -18.45 -5.44 -56.42
C ILE A 186 -18.09 -6.93 -56.42
N PHE A 187 -19.09 -7.81 -56.36
CA PHE A 187 -18.92 -9.27 -56.36
C PHE A 187 -18.83 -9.81 -57.79
N LEU A 188 -17.71 -10.47 -58.11
CA LEU A 188 -17.43 -11.10 -59.39
C LEU A 188 -17.15 -12.60 -59.18
N GLY A 189 -17.91 -13.49 -59.84
CA GLY A 189 -17.64 -14.92 -59.80
C GLY A 189 -17.94 -15.59 -58.46
N TYR A 190 -18.92 -15.09 -57.72
CA TYR A 190 -19.46 -15.72 -56.52
C TYR A 190 -20.77 -16.44 -56.79
N ASP A 191 -20.88 -17.64 -56.22
CA ASP A 191 -22.15 -18.35 -56.12
C ASP A 191 -23.01 -17.69 -55.03
N LEU A 192 -24.04 -16.97 -55.46
CA LEU A 192 -24.97 -16.28 -54.58
C LEU A 192 -25.99 -17.21 -53.90
N ASP A 193 -26.05 -18.50 -54.27
CA ASP A 193 -26.84 -19.50 -53.55
C ASP A 193 -26.02 -20.21 -52.46
N ASN A 194 -24.69 -20.25 -52.60
CA ASN A 194 -23.79 -20.96 -51.68
C ASN A 194 -23.97 -20.55 -50.20
N THR A 195 -24.29 -21.54 -49.35
CA THR A 195 -24.56 -21.36 -47.92
C THR A 195 -23.38 -20.76 -47.15
N THR A 196 -22.15 -21.20 -47.43
CA THR A 196 -20.93 -20.69 -46.80
C THR A 196 -20.68 -19.22 -47.16
N PHE A 197 -20.91 -18.83 -48.42
CA PHE A 197 -20.83 -17.41 -48.81
C PHE A 197 -21.95 -16.58 -48.15
N LYS A 198 -23.19 -17.06 -48.11
CA LYS A 198 -24.29 -16.42 -47.36
C LYS A 198 -23.99 -16.30 -45.87
N GLN A 199 -23.26 -17.25 -45.27
CA GLN A 199 -22.81 -17.18 -43.87
C GLN A 199 -21.72 -16.14 -43.69
N LEU A 200 -20.66 -16.17 -44.50
CA LEU A 200 -19.55 -15.21 -44.52
C LEU A 200 -20.09 -13.78 -44.65
N PHE A 201 -20.91 -13.51 -45.68
CA PHE A 201 -21.51 -12.21 -45.92
C PHE A 201 -22.34 -11.73 -44.72
N ARG A 202 -23.21 -12.59 -44.16
CA ARG A 202 -24.02 -12.25 -42.98
C ARG A 202 -23.16 -12.02 -41.72
N GLN A 203 -22.10 -12.80 -41.50
CA GLN A 203 -21.22 -12.64 -40.33
C GLN A 203 -20.42 -11.33 -40.40
N VAL A 204 -19.94 -10.94 -41.58
CA VAL A 204 -19.23 -9.66 -41.78
C VAL A 204 -20.19 -8.48 -41.64
N THR A 205 -21.37 -8.53 -42.25
CA THR A 205 -22.29 -7.38 -42.38
C THR A 205 -23.24 -7.15 -41.19
N ARG A 206 -23.07 -7.86 -40.07
CA ARG A 206 -24.22 -8.30 -39.24
C ARG A 206 -25.08 -7.28 -38.47
N LYS A 207 -24.64 -6.28 -37.69
CA LYS A 207 -23.36 -5.56 -37.47
C LYS A 207 -23.04 -4.38 -38.40
N LEU A 208 -23.80 -4.14 -39.47
CA LEU A 208 -23.73 -2.93 -40.33
C LEU A 208 -25.12 -2.53 -40.91
N THR A 209 -26.22 -3.05 -40.37
CA THR A 209 -27.47 -3.34 -41.11
C THR A 209 -28.19 -2.19 -41.82
N VAL A 210 -28.16 -0.95 -41.32
CA VAL A 210 -29.01 0.14 -41.84
C VAL A 210 -28.26 1.08 -42.79
N PHE A 211 -26.95 1.27 -42.59
CA PHE A 211 -26.11 2.19 -43.38
C PHE A 211 -25.15 1.51 -44.36
N ARG A 212 -25.44 0.26 -44.76
CA ARG A 212 -24.62 -0.41 -45.77
C ARG A 212 -24.66 0.38 -47.08
N ARG A 213 -23.49 0.75 -47.59
CA ARG A 213 -23.35 1.18 -48.99
C ARG A 213 -23.93 0.09 -49.90
N PRO A 214 -24.62 0.46 -51.01
CA PRO A 214 -25.11 -0.52 -51.97
C PRO A 214 -23.94 -1.36 -52.50
N ALA A 215 -24.20 -2.64 -52.70
CA ALA A 215 -23.28 -3.59 -53.27
C ALA A 215 -23.82 -4.12 -54.60
N TYR A 216 -22.94 -4.51 -55.49
CA TYR A 216 -23.26 -5.00 -56.83
C TYR A 216 -22.76 -6.43 -56.99
N ALA A 217 -23.55 -7.31 -57.59
CA ALA A 217 -23.14 -8.67 -57.90
C ALA A 217 -23.42 -9.00 -59.37
N ILE A 218 -22.37 -9.39 -60.08
CA ILE A 218 -22.43 -9.70 -61.52
C ILE A 218 -22.55 -11.21 -61.68
N VAL A 219 -23.67 -11.68 -62.23
CA VAL A 219 -23.98 -13.11 -62.41
C VAL A 219 -24.24 -13.44 -63.88
N PRO A 220 -23.75 -14.59 -64.38
CA PRO A 220 -23.87 -14.95 -65.80
C PRO A 220 -25.28 -15.39 -66.22
N ALA A 221 -26.19 -15.65 -65.27
CA ALA A 221 -27.55 -16.11 -65.50
C ALA A 221 -28.53 -15.56 -64.43
N PRO A 222 -29.84 -15.45 -64.73
CA PRO A 222 -30.82 -14.96 -63.77
C PRO A 222 -30.92 -15.86 -62.53
N LEU A 223 -30.96 -15.24 -61.34
CA LEU A 223 -31.23 -15.95 -60.10
C LEU A 223 -32.70 -16.40 -60.01
N PRO A 224 -32.99 -17.52 -59.31
CA PRO A 224 -34.33 -17.84 -58.83
C PRO A 224 -34.96 -16.65 -58.07
N PRO A 225 -36.27 -16.36 -58.21
CA PRO A 225 -36.89 -15.16 -57.64
C PRO A 225 -36.64 -14.96 -56.15
N HIS A 226 -36.74 -16.04 -55.36
CA HIS A 226 -36.52 -16.01 -53.91
C HIS A 226 -35.08 -15.63 -53.51
N LEU A 227 -34.08 -15.91 -54.36
CA LEU A 227 -32.69 -15.47 -54.14
C LEU A 227 -32.48 -14.02 -54.56
N ALA A 228 -33.09 -13.60 -55.68
CA ALA A 228 -33.07 -12.20 -56.10
C ALA A 228 -33.70 -11.27 -55.04
N ASP A 229 -34.85 -11.66 -54.48
CA ASP A 229 -35.52 -10.93 -53.40
C ASP A 229 -34.68 -10.92 -52.12
N TYR A 230 -34.06 -12.05 -51.74
CA TYR A 230 -33.16 -12.13 -50.59
C TYR A 230 -31.98 -11.16 -50.71
N TRP A 231 -31.29 -11.14 -51.86
CA TRP A 231 -30.12 -10.28 -52.05
C TRP A 231 -30.51 -8.79 -52.18
N LYS A 232 -31.66 -8.50 -52.77
CA LYS A 232 -32.24 -7.14 -52.77
C LYS A 232 -32.56 -6.64 -51.35
N GLN A 233 -33.05 -7.51 -50.47
CA GLN A 233 -33.23 -7.19 -49.03
C GLN A 233 -31.90 -7.02 -48.27
N GLN A 234 -30.78 -7.48 -48.81
CA GLN A 234 -29.44 -7.25 -48.26
C GLN A 234 -28.73 -6.02 -48.86
N SER A 235 -29.43 -5.20 -49.63
CA SER A 235 -28.87 -4.07 -50.40
C SER A 235 -27.82 -4.47 -51.44
N VAL A 236 -27.97 -5.67 -52.03
CA VAL A 236 -27.15 -6.15 -53.14
C VAL A 236 -27.97 -6.10 -54.44
N GLU A 237 -27.56 -5.24 -55.36
CA GLU A 237 -28.11 -5.17 -56.72
C GLU A 237 -27.47 -6.25 -57.60
N VAL A 238 -28.30 -7.07 -58.24
CA VAL A 238 -27.85 -8.21 -59.04
C VAL A 238 -28.00 -7.89 -60.53
N HIS A 239 -26.88 -7.85 -61.24
CA HIS A 239 -26.84 -7.63 -62.69
C HIS A 239 -26.57 -8.94 -63.43
N VAL A 240 -27.40 -9.24 -64.43
CA VAL A 240 -27.34 -10.48 -65.20
C VAL A 240 -26.61 -10.23 -66.52
N GLU A 241 -25.31 -10.50 -66.54
CA GLU A 241 -24.47 -10.43 -67.74
C GLU A 241 -23.18 -11.26 -67.59
N PRO A 242 -22.54 -11.69 -68.69
CA PRO A 242 -21.24 -12.35 -68.61
C PRO A 242 -20.18 -11.42 -68.02
N ILE A 243 -19.44 -11.90 -67.01
CA ILE A 243 -18.43 -11.11 -66.28
C ILE A 243 -17.38 -10.51 -67.23
N ALA A 244 -17.00 -11.22 -68.30
CA ALA A 244 -16.08 -10.69 -69.31
C ALA A 244 -16.65 -9.47 -70.06
N THR A 245 -17.95 -9.47 -70.40
CA THR A 245 -18.62 -8.33 -71.05
C THR A 245 -18.72 -7.13 -70.12
N PHE A 246 -19.04 -7.38 -68.85
CA PHE A 246 -19.08 -6.34 -67.80
C PHE A 246 -17.71 -5.68 -67.64
N LEU A 247 -16.64 -6.48 -67.45
CA LEU A 247 -15.28 -5.97 -67.28
C LEU A 247 -14.75 -5.29 -68.55
N GLN A 248 -15.06 -5.79 -69.74
CA GLN A 248 -14.67 -5.13 -70.99
C GLN A 248 -15.31 -3.74 -71.12
N THR A 249 -16.58 -3.61 -70.72
CA THR A 249 -17.27 -2.32 -70.70
C THR A 249 -16.67 -1.40 -69.63
N LEU A 250 -16.48 -1.90 -68.41
CA LEU A 250 -15.92 -1.15 -67.29
C LEU A 250 -14.49 -0.65 -67.56
N ALA A 251 -13.63 -1.50 -68.13
CA ALA A 251 -12.28 -1.11 -68.56
C ALA A 251 -12.31 0.04 -69.57
N GLY A 252 -13.25 0.04 -70.52
CA GLY A 252 -13.46 1.15 -71.45
C GLY A 252 -13.73 2.47 -70.72
N PHE A 253 -14.73 2.50 -69.84
CA PHE A 253 -15.05 3.70 -69.05
C PHE A 253 -13.89 4.13 -68.12
N VAL A 254 -13.18 3.19 -67.49
CA VAL A 254 -12.03 3.47 -66.62
C VAL A 254 -10.85 4.05 -67.41
N HIS A 255 -10.58 3.55 -68.63
CA HIS A 255 -9.56 4.12 -69.51
C HIS A 255 -9.95 5.52 -70.03
N GLU A 256 -11.18 5.71 -70.50
CA GLU A 256 -11.67 7.00 -71.01
C GLU A 256 -11.69 8.08 -69.92
N THR A 257 -12.15 7.72 -68.71
CA THR A 257 -12.25 8.65 -67.57
C THR A 257 -10.90 8.88 -66.91
N GLY A 258 -10.08 7.84 -66.75
CA GLY A 258 -8.76 7.91 -66.12
C GLY A 258 -7.69 8.60 -66.97
N ALA A 259 -7.91 8.76 -68.28
CA ALA A 259 -7.07 9.57 -69.16
C ALA A 259 -7.32 11.09 -69.00
N GLN A 260 -8.44 11.49 -68.37
CA GLN A 260 -8.66 12.87 -67.93
C GLN A 260 -8.00 13.06 -66.56
N PRO A 261 -7.43 14.24 -66.25
CA PRO A 261 -6.91 14.50 -64.91
C PRO A 261 -8.08 14.36 -63.92
N ALA A 262 -7.96 13.38 -63.01
CA ALA A 262 -9.04 13.06 -62.09
C ALA A 262 -9.50 14.33 -61.36
N PRO A 263 -10.81 14.64 -61.34
CA PRO A 263 -11.31 15.76 -60.56
C PRO A 263 -10.89 15.50 -59.11
N ALA A 264 -10.11 16.43 -58.54
CA ALA A 264 -9.51 16.29 -57.22
C ALA A 264 -10.58 15.82 -56.23
N SER A 265 -10.27 14.75 -55.49
CA SER A 265 -11.24 14.10 -54.61
C SER A 265 -11.90 15.14 -53.70
N THR A 266 -13.18 15.43 -53.93
CA THR A 266 -13.98 16.34 -53.10
C THR A 266 -14.37 15.64 -51.80
N ASN A 267 -13.41 15.02 -51.13
CA ASN A 267 -13.51 14.70 -49.72
C ASN A 267 -13.47 16.04 -48.98
N PRO A 268 -14.57 16.51 -48.37
CA PRO A 268 -14.57 17.80 -47.67
C PRO A 268 -13.65 17.76 -46.45
N LEU A 269 -13.22 16.58 -45.99
CA LEU A 269 -12.21 16.38 -44.96
C LEU A 269 -10.77 16.34 -45.51
N ALA A 270 -10.52 16.66 -46.79
CA ALA A 270 -9.16 16.67 -47.35
C ALA A 270 -8.22 17.66 -46.62
N ALA A 271 -8.76 18.81 -46.17
CA ALA A 271 -8.05 19.75 -45.29
C ALA A 271 -7.71 19.15 -43.91
N PHE A 272 -8.46 18.14 -43.45
CA PHE A 272 -8.13 17.40 -42.22
C PHE A 272 -7.03 16.35 -42.43
N ALA A 273 -6.81 15.90 -43.67
CA ALA A 273 -5.73 14.98 -44.03
C ALA A 273 -4.37 15.67 -44.31
N GLN A 274 -4.35 16.99 -44.53
CA GLN A 274 -3.12 17.79 -44.73
C GLN A 274 -3.02 18.94 -43.71
N PRO A 275 -2.53 18.69 -42.48
CA PRO A 275 -2.40 19.73 -41.46
C PRO A 275 -1.33 20.78 -41.78
N PRO A 276 -1.37 21.94 -41.09
CA PRO A 276 -0.33 22.97 -41.19
C PRO A 276 1.05 22.44 -40.75
N ARG A 277 2.13 23.09 -41.21
CA ARG A 277 3.50 22.67 -40.88
C ARG A 277 3.75 22.84 -39.36
N PRO A 278 4.22 21.79 -38.66
CA PRO A 278 4.58 21.89 -37.24
C PRO A 278 5.80 22.78 -37.04
N THR A 279 5.91 23.38 -35.84
CA THR A 279 6.97 24.35 -35.50
C THR A 279 8.25 23.71 -34.95
N GLN A 280 8.18 22.48 -34.44
CA GLN A 280 9.31 21.73 -33.87
C GLN A 280 9.09 20.21 -33.99
N PRO A 281 10.16 19.40 -34.07
CA PRO A 281 10.07 17.94 -34.26
C PRO A 281 9.61 17.16 -33.02
N TYR A 282 9.92 17.65 -31.82
CA TYR A 282 9.60 16.96 -30.56
C TYR A 282 8.80 17.88 -29.65
N LYS A 283 7.72 17.34 -29.08
CA LYS A 283 6.73 18.10 -28.29
C LYS A 283 7.05 18.10 -26.78
N ASN A 284 8.23 17.62 -26.37
CA ASN A 284 8.55 17.34 -24.97
C ASN A 284 7.43 16.46 -24.37
N LEU A 285 6.88 16.80 -23.20
CA LEU A 285 5.79 16.03 -22.60
C LEU A 285 4.40 16.31 -23.19
N ASP A 286 4.23 17.26 -24.12
CA ASP A 286 2.93 17.58 -24.71
C ASP A 286 2.37 16.47 -25.61
N SER A 287 1.03 16.46 -25.73
CA SER A 287 0.34 15.60 -26.67
C SER A 287 0.48 16.12 -28.10
N PHE A 288 0.82 15.23 -29.04
CA PHE A 288 0.71 15.52 -30.47
C PHE A 288 -0.76 15.75 -30.84
N SER A 289 -1.05 16.92 -31.39
CA SER A 289 -2.37 17.33 -31.90
C SER A 289 -2.55 16.91 -33.36
N ARG A 290 -3.74 17.12 -33.93
CA ARG A 290 -3.98 16.92 -35.37
C ARG A 290 -3.03 17.72 -36.26
N ALA A 291 -2.59 18.91 -35.82
CA ALA A 291 -1.62 19.72 -36.55
C ALA A 291 -0.22 19.06 -36.62
N ASP A 292 0.09 18.15 -35.70
CA ASP A 292 1.39 17.50 -35.59
C ASP A 292 1.45 16.15 -36.34
N SER A 293 0.46 15.76 -37.14
CA SER A 293 0.42 14.42 -37.77
C SER A 293 1.62 14.14 -38.69
N ALA A 294 2.14 15.17 -39.36
CA ALA A 294 3.30 15.08 -40.24
C ALA A 294 4.61 14.69 -39.52
N ILE A 295 4.65 14.82 -38.20
CA ILE A 295 5.79 14.45 -37.34
C ILE A 295 5.44 13.34 -36.34
N PHE A 296 4.23 12.79 -36.38
CA PHE A 296 3.82 11.71 -35.49
C PHE A 296 4.24 10.34 -36.06
N ALA A 297 5.37 9.84 -35.59
CA ALA A 297 6.00 8.61 -36.07
C ALA A 297 6.01 7.47 -35.04
N GLY A 298 6.42 6.27 -35.47
CA GLY A 298 6.56 5.10 -34.60
C GLY A 298 5.29 4.34 -34.25
N ARG A 299 4.09 4.76 -34.71
CA ARG A 299 2.82 4.10 -34.37
C ARG A 299 1.99 3.62 -35.57
N ARG A 300 2.61 3.47 -36.75
CA ARG A 300 1.88 3.19 -38.02
C ARG A 300 1.03 1.90 -37.94
N GLY A 301 1.58 0.82 -37.38
CA GLY A 301 0.88 -0.46 -37.24
C GLY A 301 -0.27 -0.43 -36.22
N GLU A 302 -0.15 0.33 -35.13
CA GLU A 302 -1.23 0.53 -34.17
C GLU A 302 -2.33 1.44 -34.71
N ILE A 303 -1.97 2.51 -35.43
CA ILE A 303 -2.90 3.40 -36.12
C ILE A 303 -3.78 2.59 -37.08
N ALA A 304 -3.18 1.82 -37.98
CA ALA A 304 -3.92 1.04 -38.98
C ALA A 304 -4.87 0.02 -38.31
N ARG A 305 -4.39 -0.76 -37.33
CA ARG A 305 -5.20 -1.75 -36.61
C ARG A 305 -6.33 -1.11 -35.80
N LEU A 306 -6.10 0.03 -35.15
CA LEU A 306 -7.12 0.72 -34.36
C LEU A 306 -8.18 1.39 -35.25
N VAL A 307 -7.79 2.05 -36.35
CA VAL A 307 -8.75 2.61 -37.35
C VAL A 307 -9.69 1.52 -37.84
N ASN A 308 -9.16 0.37 -38.24
CA ASN A 308 -9.97 -0.74 -38.75
C ASN A 308 -10.91 -1.29 -37.67
N ARG A 309 -10.48 -1.40 -36.40
CA ARG A 309 -11.37 -1.82 -35.28
C ARG A 309 -12.51 -0.85 -35.02
N ILE A 310 -12.23 0.45 -35.00
CA ILE A 310 -13.24 1.51 -34.82
C ILE A 310 -14.30 1.43 -35.93
N LEU A 311 -13.87 1.25 -37.18
CA LEU A 311 -14.76 1.12 -38.34
C LEU A 311 -15.46 -0.24 -38.42
N ALA A 312 -14.92 -1.29 -37.81
CA ALA A 312 -15.49 -2.64 -37.81
C ALA A 312 -16.54 -2.89 -36.72
N HIS A 313 -16.50 -2.16 -35.60
CA HIS A 313 -17.32 -2.45 -34.41
C HIS A 313 -18.00 -1.22 -33.82
N PRO A 314 -19.24 -1.34 -33.27
CA PRO A 314 -19.97 -0.20 -32.69
C PRO A 314 -19.31 0.43 -31.45
N ILE A 315 -18.59 -0.37 -30.65
CA ILE A 315 -17.84 0.11 -29.48
C ILE A 315 -16.42 -0.44 -29.56
N THR A 316 -15.42 0.41 -29.26
CA THR A 316 -14.01 0.03 -29.11
C THR A 316 -13.42 0.66 -27.84
N VAL A 317 -12.78 -0.13 -26.99
CA VAL A 317 -12.09 0.36 -25.78
C VAL A 317 -10.59 0.43 -26.03
N LEU A 318 -10.05 1.64 -26.15
CA LEU A 318 -8.62 1.92 -26.20
C LEU A 318 -8.09 2.07 -24.76
N TYR A 319 -7.13 1.23 -24.36
CA TYR A 319 -6.58 1.27 -23.01
C TYR A 319 -5.05 1.12 -22.98
N GLY A 320 -4.44 1.46 -21.84
CA GLY A 320 -3.01 1.27 -21.61
C GLY A 320 -2.47 2.22 -20.54
N GLU A 321 -1.18 2.09 -20.20
CA GLU A 321 -0.49 2.95 -19.24
C GLU A 321 -0.63 4.45 -19.61
N SER A 322 -0.59 5.32 -18.60
CA SER A 322 -0.50 6.77 -18.82
C SER A 322 0.93 7.14 -19.24
N GLY A 323 1.05 7.95 -20.29
CA GLY A 323 2.31 8.26 -20.97
C GLY A 323 2.52 7.52 -22.31
N ASN A 324 1.82 6.41 -22.59
CA ASN A 324 2.01 5.65 -23.84
C ASN A 324 1.51 6.37 -25.12
N GLY A 325 0.92 7.56 -24.97
CA GLY A 325 0.49 8.42 -26.07
C GLY A 325 -0.94 8.17 -26.57
N LYS A 326 -1.90 7.77 -25.72
CA LYS A 326 -3.30 7.49 -26.14
C LYS A 326 -3.97 8.69 -26.84
N THR A 327 -3.97 9.87 -26.21
CA THR A 327 -4.48 11.12 -26.79
C THR A 327 -3.74 11.50 -28.08
N SER A 328 -2.41 11.37 -28.10
CA SER A 328 -1.58 11.64 -29.29
C SER A 328 -1.87 10.70 -30.45
N LEU A 329 -2.05 9.41 -30.16
CA LEU A 329 -2.45 8.41 -31.13
C LEU A 329 -3.78 8.81 -31.77
N LEU A 330 -4.77 9.19 -30.97
CA LEU A 330 -6.08 9.62 -31.47
C LEU A 330 -5.97 10.88 -32.33
N GLN A 331 -5.44 11.97 -31.78
CA GLN A 331 -5.45 13.29 -32.43
C GLN A 331 -4.52 13.35 -33.65
N ALA A 332 -3.28 12.87 -33.54
CA ALA A 332 -2.28 12.97 -34.60
C ALA A 332 -2.26 11.75 -35.54
N GLY A 333 -2.67 10.56 -35.06
CA GLY A 333 -2.67 9.33 -35.84
C GLY A 333 -4.04 8.94 -36.42
N ILE A 334 -5.05 8.80 -35.56
CA ILE A 334 -6.37 8.25 -35.93
C ILE A 334 -7.25 9.27 -36.67
N VAL A 335 -7.33 10.52 -36.21
CA VAL A 335 -8.20 11.54 -36.85
C VAL A 335 -7.85 11.76 -38.33
N PRO A 336 -6.58 11.95 -38.76
CA PRO A 336 -6.26 12.12 -40.17
C PRO A 336 -6.59 10.86 -41.02
N GLN A 337 -6.41 9.67 -40.45
CA GLN A 337 -6.67 8.40 -41.13
C GLN A 337 -8.16 8.09 -41.27
N LEU A 338 -8.98 8.46 -40.28
CA LEU A 338 -10.44 8.42 -40.41
C LEU A 338 -10.94 9.44 -41.43
N ALA A 339 -10.37 10.65 -41.44
CA ALA A 339 -10.71 11.68 -42.43
C ALA A 339 -10.43 11.23 -43.88
N GLN A 340 -9.32 10.51 -44.11
CA GLN A 340 -9.04 9.86 -45.41
C GLN A 340 -10.09 8.81 -45.79
N LYS A 341 -10.69 8.13 -44.82
CA LYS A 341 -11.77 7.13 -45.01
C LYS A 341 -13.19 7.73 -44.93
N GLN A 342 -13.31 9.05 -45.07
CA GLN A 342 -14.56 9.81 -45.01
C GLN A 342 -15.32 9.69 -43.67
N SER A 343 -14.61 9.42 -42.57
CA SER A 343 -15.16 9.37 -41.21
C SER A 343 -14.64 10.53 -40.37
N LEU A 344 -15.51 11.13 -39.56
CA LEU A 344 -15.13 12.18 -38.62
C LEU A 344 -15.05 11.61 -37.20
N LEU A 345 -13.99 11.94 -36.46
CA LEU A 345 -13.86 11.63 -35.04
C LEU A 345 -14.07 12.90 -34.20
N LEU A 346 -15.07 12.85 -33.33
CA LEU A 346 -15.40 13.88 -32.36
C LEU A 346 -14.86 13.47 -30.99
N LEU A 347 -13.85 14.17 -30.49
CA LEU A 347 -13.18 13.86 -29.23
C LEU A 347 -13.66 14.81 -28.14
N THR A 348 -14.15 14.26 -27.02
CA THR A 348 -14.40 15.03 -25.80
C THR A 348 -13.86 14.30 -24.58
N THR A 349 -13.78 15.00 -23.44
CA THR A 349 -13.48 14.42 -22.12
C THR A 349 -14.74 14.49 -21.25
N PRO A 350 -15.11 13.46 -20.47
CA PRO A 350 -16.25 13.54 -19.56
C PRO A 350 -16.07 14.66 -18.51
N ILE A 351 -17.04 15.58 -18.42
CA ILE A 351 -17.09 16.68 -17.45
C ILE A 351 -18.39 16.54 -16.65
N SER A 352 -18.30 16.51 -15.31
CA SER A 352 -19.50 16.44 -14.44
C SER A 352 -20.43 17.63 -14.68
N GLU A 353 -21.71 17.47 -14.35
CA GLU A 353 -22.76 18.48 -14.56
C GLU A 353 -23.03 18.86 -16.03
N GLN A 354 -22.36 18.22 -17.01
CA GLN A 354 -22.56 18.44 -18.45
C GLN A 354 -22.94 17.15 -19.20
N PRO A 355 -23.95 17.16 -20.09
CA PRO A 355 -24.24 16.07 -21.01
C PRO A 355 -23.07 15.79 -21.96
N LEU A 356 -22.87 14.52 -22.35
CA LEU A 356 -21.79 14.15 -23.27
C LEU A 356 -22.00 14.74 -24.66
N SER A 357 -23.26 14.86 -25.09
CA SER A 357 -23.63 15.49 -26.37
C SER A 357 -23.16 16.93 -26.51
N THR A 358 -23.10 17.71 -25.43
CA THR A 358 -22.60 19.09 -25.48
C THR A 358 -21.14 19.12 -25.91
N GLY A 359 -20.28 18.32 -25.27
CA GLY A 359 -18.86 18.28 -25.59
C GLY A 359 -18.55 17.75 -27.01
N TRP A 360 -19.33 16.79 -27.51
CA TRP A 360 -19.21 16.35 -28.91
C TRP A 360 -19.74 17.38 -29.91
N LEU A 361 -20.83 18.10 -29.58
CA LEU A 361 -21.39 19.15 -30.43
C LEU A 361 -20.44 20.36 -30.54
N ASP A 362 -19.85 20.79 -29.43
CA ASP A 362 -18.85 21.86 -29.41
C ASP A 362 -17.61 21.49 -30.25
N ASN A 363 -17.12 20.25 -30.13
CA ASN A 363 -16.02 19.75 -30.95
C ASN A 363 -16.38 19.70 -32.44
N LEU A 364 -17.61 19.28 -32.78
CA LEU A 364 -18.12 19.29 -34.15
C LEU A 364 -18.20 20.72 -34.72
N LEU A 365 -18.77 21.67 -33.96
CA LEU A 365 -18.90 23.07 -34.36
C LEU A 365 -17.54 23.78 -34.50
N GLN A 366 -16.53 23.37 -33.73
CA GLN A 366 -15.15 23.81 -33.93
C GLN A 366 -14.60 23.25 -35.25
N LEU A 367 -14.71 21.95 -35.48
CA LEU A 367 -14.22 21.29 -36.71
C LEU A 367 -14.90 21.85 -37.97
N VAL A 368 -16.20 22.15 -37.93
CA VAL A 368 -16.94 22.78 -39.04
C VAL A 368 -16.33 24.12 -39.43
N LYS A 369 -15.95 24.96 -38.46
CA LYS A 369 -15.25 26.24 -38.69
C LYS A 369 -13.83 26.05 -39.22
N GLU A 370 -13.13 25.00 -38.82
CA GLU A 370 -11.75 24.72 -39.25
C GLU A 370 -11.66 24.15 -40.69
N ALA A 371 -12.68 23.42 -41.16
CA ALA A 371 -12.68 22.80 -42.49
C ALA A 371 -13.47 23.57 -43.57
N ASP A 372 -14.08 24.71 -43.24
CA ASP A 372 -14.99 25.42 -44.16
C ASP A 372 -16.15 24.51 -44.62
N LEU A 373 -16.69 23.72 -43.68
CA LEU A 373 -17.80 22.81 -43.94
C LEU A 373 -19.13 23.60 -44.06
N PRO A 374 -20.11 23.13 -44.85
CA PRO A 374 -21.29 23.93 -45.19
C PRO A 374 -22.09 24.44 -43.98
N ASP A 375 -22.42 25.74 -43.99
CA ASP A 375 -23.11 26.49 -42.91
C ASP A 375 -24.34 25.78 -42.31
N ARG A 376 -25.04 24.92 -43.07
CA ARG A 376 -26.15 24.10 -42.56
C ARG A 376 -25.81 23.31 -41.30
N LEU A 377 -24.55 22.88 -41.13
CA LEU A 377 -24.09 22.18 -39.92
C LEU A 377 -24.03 23.09 -38.67
N THR A 378 -24.01 24.42 -38.84
CA THR A 378 -24.04 25.39 -37.74
C THR A 378 -25.46 25.82 -37.35
N ALA A 379 -26.46 25.43 -38.14
CA ALA A 379 -27.87 25.72 -37.85
C ALA A 379 -28.49 24.71 -36.86
N GLU A 380 -27.98 23.48 -36.84
CA GLU A 380 -28.45 22.42 -35.94
C GLU A 380 -28.02 22.68 -34.50
N LYS A 381 -28.94 22.45 -33.56
CA LYS A 381 -28.75 22.71 -32.12
C LYS A 381 -28.66 21.46 -31.26
N GLU A 382 -29.05 20.31 -31.80
CA GLU A 382 -28.94 19.02 -31.14
C GLU A 382 -27.95 18.12 -31.90
N LEU A 383 -27.21 17.29 -31.16
CA LEU A 383 -26.17 16.45 -31.74
C LEU A 383 -26.70 15.40 -32.75
N PRO A 384 -27.86 14.71 -32.55
CA PRO A 384 -28.37 13.73 -33.52
C PRO A 384 -28.55 14.31 -34.94
N ASP A 385 -29.18 15.49 -35.05
CA ASP A 385 -29.47 16.14 -36.34
C ASP A 385 -28.17 16.58 -37.05
N ALA A 386 -27.20 17.09 -36.27
CA ALA A 386 -25.88 17.44 -36.76
C ALA A 386 -25.09 16.22 -37.24
N LEU A 387 -25.16 15.08 -36.52
CA LEU A 387 -24.54 13.81 -36.93
C LEU A 387 -25.16 13.27 -38.23
N GLN A 388 -26.49 13.26 -38.35
CA GLN A 388 -27.19 12.78 -39.55
C GLN A 388 -26.84 13.65 -40.78
N THR A 389 -26.74 14.97 -40.59
CA THR A 389 -26.32 15.91 -41.64
C THR A 389 -24.85 15.67 -42.04
N CYS A 390 -23.96 15.39 -41.09
CA CYS A 390 -22.57 14.98 -41.36
C CYS A 390 -22.49 13.66 -42.13
N GLN A 391 -23.22 12.63 -41.72
CA GLN A 391 -23.24 11.33 -42.41
C GLN A 391 -23.71 11.48 -43.86
N THR A 392 -24.73 12.31 -44.10
CA THR A 392 -25.22 12.62 -45.45
C THR A 392 -24.19 13.37 -46.31
N LEU A 393 -23.34 14.21 -45.68
CA LEU A 393 -22.26 14.94 -46.36
C LEU A 393 -21.03 14.06 -46.67
N LEU A 394 -20.69 13.18 -45.75
CA LEU A 394 -19.43 12.42 -45.77
C LEU A 394 -19.58 11.02 -46.36
N ASN A 395 -20.78 10.45 -46.32
CA ASN A 395 -21.10 9.09 -46.74
C ASN A 395 -20.29 8.01 -45.97
N GLY A 396 -20.00 8.24 -44.68
CA GLY A 396 -19.22 7.36 -43.82
C GLY A 396 -19.62 7.47 -42.33
N PRO A 397 -19.20 6.50 -41.48
CA PRO A 397 -19.58 6.47 -40.08
C PRO A 397 -18.97 7.62 -39.27
N MET A 398 -19.70 8.05 -38.25
CA MET A 398 -19.27 9.05 -37.27
C MET A 398 -18.66 8.37 -36.05
N VAL A 399 -17.52 8.87 -35.57
CA VAL A 399 -16.81 8.29 -34.44
C VAL A 399 -16.90 9.24 -33.24
N LEU A 400 -17.62 8.86 -32.20
CA LEU A 400 -17.69 9.58 -30.93
C LEU A 400 -16.64 9.00 -29.98
N ALA A 401 -15.72 9.84 -29.50
CA ALA A 401 -14.65 9.40 -28.62
C ALA A 401 -14.70 10.13 -27.26
N LEU A 402 -14.47 9.38 -26.19
CA LEU A 402 -14.32 9.88 -24.82
C LEU A 402 -12.88 9.65 -24.35
N ASP A 403 -12.07 10.72 -24.34
CA ASP A 403 -10.74 10.68 -23.73
C ASP A 403 -10.84 10.72 -22.20
N GLN A 404 -9.83 10.16 -21.52
CA GLN A 404 -9.75 10.07 -20.05
C GLN A 404 -11.05 9.55 -19.41
N PHE A 405 -11.65 8.49 -19.96
CA PHE A 405 -12.92 7.94 -19.46
C PHE A 405 -12.85 7.45 -18.00
N GLU A 406 -11.67 7.35 -17.39
CA GLU A 406 -11.54 7.25 -15.92
C GLU A 406 -12.29 8.36 -15.14
N GLN A 407 -12.41 9.58 -15.69
CA GLN A 407 -13.10 10.71 -15.05
C GLN A 407 -14.58 10.41 -14.79
N PHE A 408 -15.23 9.63 -15.65
CA PHE A 408 -16.60 9.15 -15.46
C PHE A 408 -16.78 8.33 -14.17
N PHE A 409 -15.74 7.62 -13.71
CA PHE A 409 -15.79 6.85 -12.46
C PHE A 409 -15.33 7.65 -11.23
N VAL A 410 -14.78 8.84 -11.44
CA VAL A 410 -14.15 9.70 -10.42
C VAL A 410 -15.04 10.88 -10.04
N ALA A 411 -15.43 11.69 -11.03
CA ALA A 411 -16.14 12.95 -10.82
C ALA A 411 -17.67 12.76 -10.75
N TYR A 412 -18.23 11.97 -11.67
CA TYR A 412 -19.69 11.84 -11.82
C TYR A 412 -20.31 11.12 -10.63
N SER A 413 -21.45 11.63 -10.15
CA SER A 413 -22.38 10.93 -9.25
C SER A 413 -23.06 9.75 -9.93
N GLU A 414 -23.72 8.88 -9.15
CA GLU A 414 -24.41 7.68 -9.67
C GLU A 414 -25.52 8.05 -10.69
N ASN A 415 -26.32 9.08 -10.41
CA ASN A 415 -27.38 9.56 -11.31
C ASN A 415 -26.84 10.20 -12.60
N GLU A 416 -25.71 10.93 -12.53
CA GLU A 416 -25.05 11.46 -13.74
C GLU A 416 -24.49 10.32 -14.60
N ARG A 417 -23.94 9.26 -13.98
CA ARG A 417 -23.45 8.08 -14.71
C ARG A 417 -24.57 7.35 -15.44
N GLU A 418 -25.72 7.13 -14.78
CA GLU A 418 -26.90 6.54 -15.42
C GLU A 418 -27.38 7.38 -16.62
N THR A 419 -27.42 8.71 -16.44
CA THR A 419 -27.81 9.65 -17.50
C THR A 419 -26.87 9.57 -18.70
N ALA A 420 -25.56 9.69 -18.48
CA ALA A 420 -24.54 9.64 -19.54
C ALA A 420 -24.46 8.25 -20.22
N VAL A 421 -24.73 7.16 -19.50
CA VAL A 421 -24.83 5.82 -20.10
C VAL A 421 -26.10 5.67 -20.95
N SER A 422 -27.23 6.23 -20.52
CA SER A 422 -28.46 6.25 -21.33
C SER A 422 -28.26 7.05 -22.62
N GLU A 423 -27.48 8.12 -22.57
CA GLU A 423 -27.10 8.96 -23.72
C GLU A 423 -26.19 8.20 -24.70
N MET A 424 -25.10 7.59 -24.22
CA MET A 424 -24.24 6.73 -25.05
C MET A 424 -25.03 5.61 -25.72
N ARG A 425 -25.94 4.97 -24.97
CA ARG A 425 -26.81 3.92 -25.48
C ARG A 425 -27.77 4.44 -26.54
N ARG A 426 -28.39 5.61 -26.35
CA ARG A 426 -29.30 6.22 -27.34
C ARG A 426 -28.62 6.38 -28.70
N PHE A 427 -27.35 6.81 -28.75
CA PHE A 427 -26.61 6.94 -30.01
C PHE A 427 -26.22 5.61 -30.67
N LEU A 428 -26.12 4.52 -29.90
CA LEU A 428 -25.76 3.19 -30.39
C LEU A 428 -26.96 2.33 -30.80
N ASP A 429 -28.11 2.55 -30.15
CA ASP A 429 -29.39 1.87 -30.43
C ASP A 429 -30.19 2.59 -31.57
N ASP A 430 -29.76 3.76 -32.03
CA ASP A 430 -30.44 4.53 -33.09
C ASP A 430 -30.15 3.98 -34.49
N GLU A 431 -31.13 3.27 -35.07
CA GLU A 431 -31.07 2.75 -36.44
C GLU A 431 -30.91 3.86 -37.51
N GLN A 432 -31.10 5.14 -37.20
CA GLN A 432 -30.90 6.27 -38.12
C GLN A 432 -29.50 6.91 -38.05
N LEU A 433 -28.56 6.37 -37.26
CA LEU A 433 -27.18 6.88 -37.15
C LEU A 433 -26.11 5.77 -37.22
N ASP A 434 -25.18 5.82 -38.18
CA ASP A 434 -23.95 4.99 -38.13
C ASP A 434 -22.89 5.63 -37.21
N VAL A 435 -23.05 5.41 -35.90
CA VAL A 435 -22.17 5.95 -34.84
C VAL A 435 -21.32 4.86 -34.21
N ARG A 436 -20.03 5.15 -34.04
CA ARG A 436 -19.03 4.29 -33.38
C ARG A 436 -18.50 4.97 -32.12
N LEU A 437 -18.59 4.30 -30.97
CA LEU A 437 -18.14 4.80 -29.69
C LEU A 437 -16.72 4.31 -29.38
N VAL A 438 -15.81 5.22 -29.05
CA VAL A 438 -14.44 4.92 -28.63
C VAL A 438 -14.23 5.39 -27.20
N LEU A 439 -14.07 4.45 -26.28
CA LEU A 439 -13.74 4.76 -24.89
C LEU A 439 -12.24 4.66 -24.69
N VAL A 440 -11.61 5.75 -24.25
CA VAL A 440 -10.18 5.81 -24.00
C VAL A 440 -9.97 5.83 -22.50
N ILE A 441 -9.28 4.84 -21.96
CA ILE A 441 -9.13 4.70 -20.53
C ILE A 441 -7.71 4.31 -20.11
N ARG A 442 -7.34 4.60 -18.86
CA ARG A 442 -6.21 3.95 -18.20
C ARG A 442 -6.47 2.47 -17.91
N GLU A 443 -5.42 1.67 -18.06
CA GLU A 443 -5.45 0.23 -17.77
C GLU A 443 -5.90 -0.10 -16.34
N ASP A 444 -5.48 0.69 -15.35
CA ASP A 444 -5.88 0.58 -13.94
C ASP A 444 -7.40 0.66 -13.70
N PHE A 445 -8.14 1.30 -14.62
CA PHE A 445 -9.59 1.49 -14.52
C PHE A 445 -10.39 0.50 -15.38
N LEU A 446 -9.73 -0.39 -16.15
CA LEU A 446 -10.40 -1.36 -17.02
C LEU A 446 -11.34 -2.30 -16.23
N GLY A 447 -10.99 -2.65 -14.99
CA GLY A 447 -11.85 -3.43 -14.10
C GLY A 447 -13.16 -2.71 -13.70
N ARG A 448 -13.20 -1.37 -13.74
CA ARG A 448 -14.42 -0.59 -13.50
C ARG A 448 -15.33 -0.52 -14.73
N ILE A 449 -14.78 -0.59 -15.95
CA ILE A 449 -15.60 -0.66 -17.18
C ILE A 449 -16.57 -1.86 -17.15
N GLN A 450 -16.18 -2.98 -16.53
CA GLN A 450 -17.04 -4.16 -16.43
C GLN A 450 -18.39 -3.89 -15.74
N THR A 451 -18.51 -2.88 -14.88
CA THR A 451 -19.79 -2.54 -14.24
C THR A 451 -20.80 -1.93 -15.23
N LEU A 452 -20.35 -1.49 -16.41
CA LEU A 452 -21.19 -0.88 -17.44
C LEU A 452 -21.67 -1.90 -18.50
N GLU A 453 -21.10 -3.10 -18.54
CA GLU A 453 -21.47 -4.17 -19.49
C GLU A 453 -22.98 -4.52 -19.48
N PRO A 454 -23.71 -4.51 -18.35
CA PRO A 454 -25.17 -4.74 -18.36
C PRO A 454 -25.98 -3.64 -19.05
N ALA A 455 -25.44 -2.41 -19.12
CA ALA A 455 -26.10 -1.25 -19.72
C ALA A 455 -25.62 -0.97 -21.16
N LEU A 456 -24.37 -1.36 -21.48
CA LEU A 456 -23.76 -1.31 -22.80
C LEU A 456 -23.21 -2.71 -23.17
N PRO A 457 -24.04 -3.60 -23.74
CA PRO A 457 -23.63 -4.96 -24.06
C PRO A 457 -22.54 -5.02 -25.15
N GLY A 458 -21.50 -5.82 -24.92
CA GLY A 458 -20.37 -5.99 -25.85
C GLY A 458 -19.24 -4.97 -25.67
N LEU A 459 -19.32 -4.12 -24.64
CA LEU A 459 -18.36 -3.06 -24.29
C LEU A 459 -16.92 -3.58 -24.15
N LEU A 460 -16.71 -4.68 -23.42
CA LEU A 460 -15.40 -5.32 -23.28
C LEU A 460 -15.04 -6.29 -24.42
N GLY A 461 -15.90 -6.44 -25.42
CA GLY A 461 -15.67 -7.34 -26.55
C GLY A 461 -14.49 -6.92 -27.44
N ILE A 462 -14.36 -5.61 -27.72
CA ILE A 462 -13.36 -5.06 -28.64
C ILE A 462 -12.44 -4.12 -27.87
N ARG A 463 -11.28 -4.64 -27.48
CA ARG A 463 -10.28 -3.94 -26.67
C ARG A 463 -8.96 -3.79 -27.44
N PHE A 464 -8.34 -2.62 -27.34
CA PHE A 464 -7.04 -2.32 -27.94
C PHE A 464 -6.08 -1.80 -26.86
N ARG A 465 -5.00 -2.55 -26.59
CA ARG A 465 -3.97 -2.15 -25.62
C ARG A 465 -2.87 -1.37 -26.33
N LEU A 466 -2.67 -0.11 -25.97
CA LEU A 466 -1.53 0.69 -26.41
C LEU A 466 -0.36 0.49 -25.43
N GLY A 467 0.61 -0.34 -25.86
CA GLY A 467 1.87 -0.57 -25.14
C GLY A 467 2.85 0.60 -25.25
N ARG A 468 4.07 0.39 -24.76
CA ARG A 468 5.22 1.28 -25.02
C ARG A 468 5.65 1.16 -26.50
N LEU A 469 6.71 1.86 -26.92
CA LEU A 469 7.28 1.68 -28.25
C LEU A 469 8.21 0.46 -28.21
N ASP A 470 8.16 -0.41 -29.22
CA ASP A 470 9.27 -1.34 -29.49
C ASP A 470 10.48 -0.59 -30.09
N GLU A 471 11.57 -1.30 -30.35
CA GLU A 471 12.82 -0.69 -30.83
C GLU A 471 12.67 0.00 -32.21
N GLU A 472 11.94 -0.60 -33.14
CA GLU A 472 11.73 -0.05 -34.48
C GLU A 472 10.78 1.16 -34.43
N ALA A 473 9.71 1.05 -33.64
CA ALA A 473 8.78 2.13 -33.33
C ALA A 473 9.50 3.32 -32.69
N ALA A 474 10.39 3.07 -31.71
CA ALA A 474 11.18 4.08 -31.03
C ALA A 474 12.20 4.75 -31.97
N ARG A 475 12.92 3.97 -32.79
CA ARG A 475 13.84 4.48 -33.83
C ARG A 475 13.12 5.43 -34.78
N ASN A 476 11.97 5.00 -35.31
CA ASN A 476 11.14 5.83 -36.17
C ASN A 476 10.64 7.11 -35.46
N ALA A 477 10.31 7.04 -34.16
CA ALA A 477 9.91 8.19 -33.34
C ALA A 477 11.08 9.13 -32.96
N ILE A 478 12.34 8.70 -33.10
CA ILE A 478 13.51 9.56 -33.01
C ILE A 478 13.76 10.22 -34.37
N GLU A 479 13.92 9.44 -35.44
CA GLU A 479 14.47 9.94 -36.70
C GLU A 479 13.46 10.69 -37.58
N GLN A 480 12.26 10.13 -37.79
CA GLN A 480 11.31 10.71 -38.75
C GLN A 480 10.80 12.12 -38.39
N PRO A 481 10.52 12.47 -37.11
CA PRO A 481 10.06 13.82 -36.75
C PRO A 481 11.08 14.91 -37.08
N ALA A 482 12.39 14.58 -37.09
CA ALA A 482 13.49 15.49 -37.36
C ALA A 482 13.70 15.80 -38.85
N LEU A 483 13.30 14.90 -39.76
CA LEU A 483 13.54 15.03 -41.20
C LEU A 483 12.96 16.32 -41.81
N PRO A 484 11.71 16.76 -41.52
CA PRO A 484 11.16 18.01 -42.05
C PRO A 484 11.92 19.28 -41.61
N PHE A 485 12.70 19.20 -40.54
CA PHE A 485 13.51 20.29 -39.99
C PHE A 485 14.98 20.22 -40.44
N GLY A 486 15.35 19.24 -41.28
CA GLY A 486 16.72 19.07 -41.77
C GLY A 486 17.72 18.63 -40.69
N ILE A 487 17.24 18.13 -39.54
CA ILE A 487 18.07 17.63 -38.44
C ILE A 487 18.46 16.18 -38.71
N ASN A 488 19.75 15.88 -38.57
CA ASN A 488 20.32 14.56 -38.82
C ASN A 488 20.84 13.96 -37.51
N TRP A 489 20.39 12.74 -37.21
CA TRP A 489 20.88 11.96 -36.09
C TRP A 489 22.10 11.13 -36.50
N GLU A 490 23.14 11.14 -35.67
CA GLU A 490 24.23 10.18 -35.78
C GLU A 490 23.73 8.78 -35.40
N GLN A 491 23.90 7.79 -36.28
CA GLN A 491 23.40 6.42 -36.06
C GLN A 491 23.90 5.81 -34.75
N ALA A 492 25.17 6.01 -34.39
CA ALA A 492 25.73 5.56 -33.11
C ALA A 492 25.04 6.20 -31.88
N LEU A 493 24.49 7.41 -32.01
CA LEU A 493 23.66 8.02 -30.97
C LEU A 493 22.26 7.41 -30.93
N VAL A 494 21.65 7.08 -32.08
CA VAL A 494 20.34 6.41 -32.12
C VAL A 494 20.40 5.05 -31.42
N GLU A 495 21.39 4.21 -31.75
CA GLU A 495 21.62 2.94 -31.04
C GLU A 495 21.82 3.16 -29.53
N ARG A 496 22.58 4.19 -29.16
CA ARG A 496 22.86 4.50 -27.75
C ARG A 496 21.61 4.96 -27.00
N LEU A 497 20.77 5.78 -27.61
CA LEU A 497 19.50 6.23 -27.04
C LEU A 497 18.52 5.07 -26.86
N LEU A 498 18.41 4.18 -27.85
CA LEU A 498 17.58 2.98 -27.74
C LEU A 498 18.07 2.08 -26.61
N TYR A 499 19.39 1.89 -26.47
CA TYR A 499 19.98 1.12 -25.38
C TYR A 499 19.78 1.76 -23.99
N ASP A 500 19.93 3.08 -23.86
CA ASP A 500 19.80 3.78 -22.57
C ASP A 500 18.32 3.95 -22.14
N LEU A 501 17.38 4.05 -23.09
CA LEU A 501 15.94 4.27 -22.84
C LEU A 501 15.10 2.98 -22.72
N GLN A 502 15.61 1.82 -23.16
CA GLN A 502 14.84 0.57 -23.12
C GLN A 502 14.69 -0.01 -21.70
N VAL A 503 13.49 -0.49 -21.41
CA VAL A 503 13.19 -1.38 -20.29
C VAL A 503 12.42 -2.56 -20.88
N GLU A 504 12.93 -3.78 -20.70
CA GLU A 504 12.34 -5.01 -21.29
C GLU A 504 12.13 -4.91 -22.81
N HIS A 505 13.14 -4.38 -23.53
CA HIS A 505 13.10 -4.11 -24.98
C HIS A 505 12.00 -3.13 -25.44
N GLN A 506 11.47 -2.32 -24.53
CA GLN A 506 10.47 -1.29 -24.84
C GLN A 506 10.88 0.08 -24.33
N VAL A 507 10.62 1.12 -25.13
CA VAL A 507 10.94 2.51 -24.82
C VAL A 507 9.67 3.29 -24.42
N ALA A 508 9.73 3.96 -23.28
CA ALA A 508 8.66 4.83 -22.82
C ALA A 508 8.63 6.15 -23.62
N PRO A 509 7.54 6.48 -24.36
CA PRO A 509 7.46 7.69 -25.18
C PRO A 509 7.81 9.01 -24.45
N PRO A 510 7.41 9.23 -23.17
CA PRO A 510 7.72 10.47 -22.45
C PRO A 510 9.22 10.72 -22.29
N GLN A 511 9.99 9.67 -21.97
CA GLN A 511 11.44 9.77 -21.77
C GLN A 511 12.15 10.07 -23.11
N LEU A 512 11.74 9.37 -24.17
CA LEU A 512 12.22 9.61 -25.53
C LEU A 512 11.96 11.05 -25.96
N GLN A 513 10.75 11.59 -25.75
CA GLN A 513 10.43 12.95 -26.14
C GLN A 513 11.20 14.02 -25.34
N ILE A 514 11.41 13.85 -24.03
CA ILE A 514 12.23 14.79 -23.24
C ILE A 514 13.67 14.80 -23.79
N VAL A 515 14.28 13.63 -23.96
CA VAL A 515 15.69 13.53 -24.40
C VAL A 515 15.85 14.05 -25.83
N CYS A 516 14.96 13.69 -26.75
CA CYS A 516 15.01 14.19 -28.13
C CYS A 516 14.75 15.70 -28.22
N HIS A 517 13.81 16.23 -27.42
CA HIS A 517 13.54 17.66 -27.37
C HIS A 517 14.76 18.43 -26.83
N HIS A 518 15.36 18.00 -25.73
CA HIS A 518 16.54 18.67 -25.15
C HIS A 518 17.74 18.65 -26.12
N LEU A 519 18.01 17.51 -26.78
CA LEU A 519 19.07 17.40 -27.79
C LEU A 519 18.81 18.25 -29.04
N TYR A 520 17.54 18.44 -29.42
CA TYR A 520 17.15 19.35 -30.49
C TYR A 520 17.36 20.83 -30.09
N GLN A 521 16.97 21.22 -28.87
CA GLN A 521 17.21 22.59 -28.37
C GLN A 521 18.70 22.91 -28.27
N ASP A 522 19.53 21.98 -27.80
CA ASP A 522 20.99 22.13 -27.79
C ASP A 522 21.55 22.29 -29.22
N ALA A 523 21.08 21.49 -30.18
CA ALA A 523 21.48 21.62 -31.58
C ALA A 523 21.12 22.99 -32.19
N LEU A 524 19.92 23.50 -31.89
CA LEU A 524 19.51 24.86 -32.27
C LEU A 524 20.42 25.92 -31.63
N ALA A 525 20.70 25.82 -30.33
CA ALA A 525 21.56 26.76 -29.62
C ALA A 525 23.01 26.78 -30.17
N GLN A 526 23.51 25.61 -30.59
CA GLN A 526 24.82 25.47 -31.26
C GLN A 526 24.79 25.81 -32.76
N ASN A 527 23.62 26.16 -33.33
CA ASN A 527 23.41 26.36 -34.78
C ASN A 527 23.90 25.18 -35.65
N THR A 528 23.74 23.95 -35.17
CA THR A 528 24.07 22.71 -35.88
C THR A 528 22.81 21.99 -36.35
N ASN A 529 22.88 21.36 -37.53
CA ASN A 529 21.84 20.48 -38.04
C ASN A 529 22.14 18.99 -37.79
N ARG A 530 23.14 18.67 -36.97
CA ARG A 530 23.56 17.30 -36.64
C ARG A 530 23.71 17.10 -35.14
N ILE A 531 22.97 16.11 -34.62
CA ILE A 531 23.04 15.66 -33.22
C ILE A 531 24.00 14.47 -33.15
N THR A 532 24.97 14.51 -32.25
CA THR A 532 26.10 13.56 -32.19
C THR A 532 26.24 12.88 -30.84
N LEU A 533 26.80 11.66 -30.86
CA LEU A 533 27.04 10.87 -29.64
C LEU A 533 27.99 11.60 -28.69
N ALA A 534 29.06 12.20 -29.22
CA ALA A 534 30.00 12.99 -28.43
C ALA A 534 29.30 14.16 -27.72
N ARG A 535 28.34 14.85 -28.36
CA ARG A 535 27.60 15.93 -27.71
C ARG A 535 26.70 15.41 -26.58
N TYR A 536 25.96 14.33 -26.82
CA TYR A 536 25.15 13.65 -25.82
C TYR A 536 25.96 13.22 -24.58
N GLU A 537 27.16 12.68 -24.79
CA GLU A 537 28.07 12.32 -23.68
C GLU A 537 28.56 13.57 -22.92
N THR A 538 28.89 14.68 -23.60
CA THR A 538 29.26 15.94 -22.92
C THR A 538 28.10 16.59 -22.14
N LEU A 539 26.85 16.34 -22.53
CA LEU A 539 25.67 16.78 -21.78
C LEU A 539 25.42 15.92 -20.53
N GLY A 540 26.08 14.75 -20.41
CA GLY A 540 25.96 13.80 -19.31
C GLY A 540 24.97 12.66 -19.56
N GLY A 541 24.57 12.44 -20.82
CA GLY A 541 23.65 11.39 -21.24
C GLY A 541 22.24 11.52 -20.67
N MET A 542 21.43 10.46 -20.84
CA MET A 542 20.01 10.42 -20.44
C MET A 542 19.81 10.82 -18.97
N GLY A 543 20.65 10.28 -18.07
CA GLY A 543 20.50 10.52 -16.64
C GLY A 543 20.53 12.00 -16.30
N LYS A 544 21.52 12.73 -16.84
CA LYS A 544 21.62 14.18 -16.59
C LYS A 544 20.54 14.97 -17.35
N ILE A 545 20.24 14.65 -18.60
CA ILE A 545 19.19 15.34 -19.37
C ILE A 545 17.81 15.24 -18.69
N LEU A 546 17.46 14.05 -18.17
CA LEU A 546 16.21 13.87 -17.43
C LEU A 546 16.20 14.60 -16.09
N GLY A 547 17.34 14.69 -15.40
CA GLY A 547 17.47 15.45 -14.15
C GLY A 547 17.40 16.96 -14.37
N ASP A 548 18.12 17.47 -15.38
CA ASP A 548 18.14 18.87 -15.79
C ASP A 548 16.73 19.34 -16.16
N TYR A 549 15.89 18.51 -16.79
CA TYR A 549 14.48 18.84 -17.07
C TYR A 549 13.64 19.09 -15.81
N VAL A 550 13.70 18.20 -14.80
CA VAL A 550 12.93 18.41 -13.55
C VAL A 550 13.45 19.63 -12.78
N GLU A 551 14.76 19.84 -12.83
CA GLU A 551 15.44 20.99 -12.24
C GLU A 551 15.09 22.32 -12.94
N GLU A 552 14.93 22.33 -14.26
CA GLU A 552 14.44 23.47 -15.06
C GLU A 552 13.01 23.85 -14.68
N VAL A 553 12.10 22.86 -14.56
CA VAL A 553 10.72 23.11 -14.13
C VAL A 553 10.68 23.70 -12.72
N VAL A 554 11.40 23.11 -11.75
CA VAL A 554 11.45 23.64 -10.37
C VAL A 554 12.08 25.03 -10.32
N LYS A 555 13.06 25.34 -11.18
CA LYS A 555 13.67 26.69 -11.29
C LYS A 555 12.76 27.73 -11.93
N ALA A 556 11.78 27.33 -12.74
CA ALA A 556 10.81 28.24 -13.36
C ALA A 556 9.74 28.73 -12.35
N MET A 557 9.50 27.96 -11.28
CA MET A 557 8.59 28.32 -10.19
C MET A 557 9.17 29.45 -9.32
N GLU A 558 8.33 30.15 -8.56
CA GLU A 558 8.76 31.26 -7.70
C GLU A 558 9.84 30.82 -6.67
N PRO A 559 10.89 31.62 -6.41
CA PRO A 559 12.02 31.22 -5.55
C PRO A 559 11.63 30.75 -4.14
N GLU A 560 10.51 31.26 -3.60
CA GLU A 560 10.01 30.91 -2.28
C GLU A 560 9.37 29.50 -2.24
N VAL A 561 8.77 29.04 -3.33
CA VAL A 561 8.10 27.71 -3.40
C VAL A 561 9.04 26.58 -3.83
N GLN A 562 10.19 26.86 -4.45
CA GLN A 562 11.10 25.82 -4.96
C GLN A 562 11.55 24.79 -3.89
N PRO A 563 11.86 25.16 -2.64
CA PRO A 563 12.18 24.18 -1.59
C PRO A 563 10.99 23.27 -1.25
N VAL A 564 9.79 23.85 -1.19
CA VAL A 564 8.54 23.12 -0.91
C VAL A 564 8.21 22.16 -2.06
N ALA A 565 8.39 22.60 -3.31
CA ALA A 565 8.22 21.76 -4.50
C ALA A 565 9.15 20.52 -4.48
N ARG A 566 10.43 20.69 -4.10
CA ARG A 566 11.36 19.56 -3.94
C ARG A 566 10.95 18.60 -2.82
N LEU A 567 10.46 19.11 -1.69
CA LEU A 567 9.97 18.28 -0.59
C LEU A 567 8.68 17.52 -0.97
N LEU A 568 7.76 18.14 -1.72
CA LEU A 568 6.55 17.50 -2.24
C LEU A 568 6.87 16.38 -3.23
N LEU A 569 7.76 16.66 -4.21
CA LEU A 569 8.27 15.67 -5.16
C LEU A 569 8.99 14.51 -4.44
N GLY A 570 9.83 14.82 -3.46
CA GLY A 570 10.52 13.85 -2.59
C GLY A 570 9.57 12.99 -1.75
N ALA A 571 8.49 13.57 -1.23
CA ALA A 571 7.51 12.85 -0.41
C ALA A 571 6.77 11.77 -1.23
N MET A 572 6.63 11.95 -2.54
CA MET A 572 6.08 10.95 -3.47
C MET A 572 7.09 9.87 -3.90
N VAL A 573 8.31 9.87 -3.34
CA VAL A 573 9.29 8.78 -3.50
C VAL A 573 9.43 8.03 -2.17
N SER A 574 9.48 6.70 -2.23
CA SER A 574 9.71 5.88 -1.05
C SER A 574 11.17 5.79 -0.64
N SER A 575 11.43 5.43 0.61
CA SER A 575 12.76 5.09 1.12
C SER A 575 13.41 3.88 0.41
N SER A 576 12.62 3.13 -0.37
CA SER A 576 13.04 2.06 -1.27
C SER A 576 13.15 2.46 -2.75
N GLN A 577 13.08 3.76 -3.09
CA GLN A 577 13.13 4.28 -4.47
C GLN A 577 12.05 3.71 -5.40
N VAL A 578 10.80 3.73 -4.91
CA VAL A 578 9.57 3.41 -5.65
C VAL A 578 8.58 4.57 -5.47
N LYS A 579 7.74 4.86 -6.48
CA LYS A 579 6.70 5.89 -6.37
C LYS A 579 5.72 5.59 -5.24
N LEU A 580 5.30 6.64 -4.54
CA LEU A 580 4.21 6.61 -3.58
C LEU A 580 3.06 7.48 -4.09
N ARG A 581 1.84 6.95 -3.95
CA ARG A 581 0.61 7.73 -4.05
C ARG A 581 0.20 8.18 -2.65
N LEU A 582 0.04 9.49 -2.46
CA LEU A 582 -0.19 10.12 -1.15
C LEU A 582 -1.35 11.10 -1.18
N ARG A 583 -2.04 11.25 -0.05
CA ARG A 583 -3.09 12.26 0.13
C ARG A 583 -2.48 13.65 0.30
N ILE A 584 -3.22 14.68 -0.11
CA ILE A 584 -2.80 16.07 0.04
C ILE A 584 -2.42 16.42 1.49
N ASN A 585 -3.15 15.90 2.48
CA ASN A 585 -2.85 16.10 3.91
C ASN A 585 -1.48 15.52 4.32
N ASP A 586 -1.07 14.41 3.72
CA ASP A 586 0.22 13.78 3.99
C ASP A 586 1.36 14.50 3.26
N LEU A 587 1.10 15.01 2.04
CA LEU A 587 2.05 15.78 1.25
C LEU A 587 2.35 17.15 1.85
N ALA A 588 1.30 17.93 2.19
CA ALA A 588 1.44 19.24 2.83
C ALA A 588 2.24 19.13 4.14
N ARG A 589 1.89 18.14 4.97
CA ARG A 589 2.62 17.79 6.21
C ARG A 589 4.05 17.31 5.96
N ALA A 590 4.30 16.59 4.87
CA ALA A 590 5.63 16.11 4.52
C ALA A 590 6.57 17.22 4.03
N ALA A 591 6.01 18.29 3.46
CA ALA A 591 6.71 19.46 2.94
C ALA A 591 6.58 20.72 3.85
N GLU A 592 6.07 20.55 5.08
CA GLU A 592 5.95 21.61 6.11
C GLU A 592 5.17 22.86 5.65
N THR A 593 4.13 22.65 4.86
CA THR A 593 3.29 23.70 4.26
C THR A 593 1.80 23.45 4.54
N ASP A 594 0.96 24.46 4.31
CA ASP A 594 -0.49 24.29 4.31
C ASP A 594 -1.00 23.58 3.03
N GLN A 595 -2.28 23.18 3.03
CA GLN A 595 -2.87 22.42 1.93
C GLN A 595 -3.14 23.26 0.68
N GLU A 596 -3.42 24.55 0.80
CA GLU A 596 -3.75 25.44 -0.32
C GLU A 596 -2.48 25.71 -1.15
N THR A 597 -1.38 26.07 -0.48
CA THR A 597 -0.05 26.20 -1.08
C THR A 597 0.41 24.88 -1.70
N ALA A 598 0.22 23.74 -1.01
CA ALA A 598 0.59 22.43 -1.56
C ALA A 598 -0.21 22.07 -2.82
N VAL A 599 -1.53 22.32 -2.85
CA VAL A 599 -2.35 22.09 -4.05
C VAL A 599 -1.90 22.99 -5.20
N SER A 600 -1.67 24.28 -4.96
CA SER A 600 -1.20 25.22 -5.99
C SER A 600 0.10 24.74 -6.67
N ILE A 601 1.11 24.36 -5.87
CA ILE A 601 2.39 23.83 -6.37
C ILE A 601 2.19 22.50 -7.11
N LEU A 602 1.38 21.58 -6.59
CA LEU A 602 1.14 20.26 -7.21
C LEU A 602 0.32 20.36 -8.50
N ASP A 603 -0.59 21.31 -8.61
CA ASP A 603 -1.36 21.58 -9.83
C ASP A 603 -0.47 22.20 -10.92
N GLU A 604 0.44 23.11 -10.58
CA GLU A 604 1.46 23.60 -11.53
C GLU A 604 2.40 22.45 -11.99
N LEU A 605 2.91 21.64 -11.06
CA LEU A 605 3.72 20.44 -11.40
C LEU A 605 2.94 19.40 -12.22
N THR A 606 1.60 19.42 -12.16
CA THR A 606 0.73 18.58 -13.00
C THR A 606 0.62 19.12 -14.43
N GLN A 607 0.66 20.46 -14.64
CA GLN A 607 0.74 21.06 -15.97
C GLN A 607 2.03 20.65 -16.70
N TYR A 608 3.16 20.68 -16.00
CA TYR A 608 4.44 20.16 -16.50
C TYR A 608 4.53 18.62 -16.53
N ARG A 609 3.44 17.91 -16.19
CA ARG A 609 3.34 16.43 -16.21
C ARG A 609 4.44 15.72 -15.40
N LEU A 610 4.97 16.37 -14.36
CA LEU A 610 5.85 15.74 -13.36
C LEU A 610 5.05 14.97 -12.31
N VAL A 611 3.84 15.45 -12.02
CA VAL A 611 2.93 14.91 -11.01
C VAL A 611 1.60 14.52 -11.66
N ARG A 612 0.92 13.55 -11.05
CA ARG A 612 -0.45 13.13 -11.38
C ARG A 612 -1.36 13.42 -10.21
N ARG A 613 -2.45 14.14 -10.46
CA ARG A 613 -3.59 14.30 -9.56
C ARG A 613 -4.57 13.13 -9.72
N TYR A 614 -5.04 12.60 -8.60
CA TYR A 614 -6.13 11.63 -8.52
C TYR A 614 -7.19 12.19 -7.56
N GLU A 615 -8.29 12.64 -8.14
CA GLU A 615 -9.46 13.02 -7.36
C GLU A 615 -10.31 11.79 -7.03
N THR A 616 -11.02 11.84 -5.91
CA THR A 616 -12.18 11.01 -5.58
C THR A 616 -13.11 11.86 -4.71
N PRO A 617 -14.43 11.58 -4.62
CA PRO A 617 -15.37 12.43 -3.90
C PRO A 617 -15.02 12.72 -2.42
N ASN A 618 -14.16 11.90 -1.81
CA ASN A 618 -13.75 12.01 -0.40
C ASN A 618 -12.23 12.17 -0.19
N ASN A 619 -11.38 12.10 -1.22
CA ASN A 619 -9.91 12.24 -1.09
C ASN A 619 -9.28 12.83 -2.35
N LEU A 620 -8.34 13.75 -2.14
CA LEU A 620 -7.41 14.26 -3.15
C LEU A 620 -6.03 13.64 -2.93
N GLU A 621 -5.50 12.94 -3.94
CA GLU A 621 -4.25 12.18 -3.89
C GLU A 621 -3.33 12.53 -5.07
N TYR A 622 -2.01 12.49 -4.87
CA TYR A 622 -1.02 12.73 -5.91
C TYR A 622 0.07 11.64 -5.95
N GLU A 623 0.69 11.47 -7.11
CA GLU A 623 1.77 10.51 -7.40
C GLU A 623 2.73 11.13 -8.44
N LEU A 624 4.00 10.73 -8.47
CA LEU A 624 4.88 11.06 -9.60
C LEU A 624 4.36 10.49 -10.92
N ALA A 625 4.49 11.26 -12.00
CA ALA A 625 3.98 10.86 -13.30
C ALA A 625 4.74 9.69 -13.93
N HIS A 626 6.06 9.56 -13.69
CA HIS A 626 6.91 8.60 -14.37
C HIS A 626 8.03 8.08 -13.46
N ASP A 627 8.45 6.83 -13.69
CA ASP A 627 9.42 6.14 -12.81
C ASP A 627 10.84 6.72 -12.90
N TYR A 628 11.21 7.34 -14.02
CA TYR A 628 12.54 7.96 -14.17
C TYR A 628 12.74 9.12 -13.17
N LEU A 629 11.66 9.82 -12.81
CA LEU A 629 11.68 10.92 -11.83
C LEU A 629 12.17 10.44 -10.46
N VAL A 630 11.87 9.20 -10.10
CA VAL A 630 12.22 8.61 -8.80
C VAL A 630 13.73 8.64 -8.56
N ARG A 631 14.54 8.31 -9.57
CA ARG A 631 16.01 8.35 -9.47
C ARG A 631 16.54 9.78 -9.38
N GLN A 632 16.02 10.68 -10.20
CA GLN A 632 16.46 12.09 -10.22
C GLN A 632 16.14 12.81 -8.92
N ILE A 633 14.93 12.60 -8.38
CA ILE A 633 14.48 13.17 -7.10
C ILE A 633 15.22 12.52 -5.92
N ALA A 634 15.64 11.25 -6.02
CA ALA A 634 16.41 10.59 -4.98
C ALA A 634 17.75 11.32 -4.69
N ASP A 635 18.42 11.78 -5.75
CA ASP A 635 19.72 12.46 -5.67
C ASP A 635 19.63 13.90 -5.15
N TRP A 636 18.44 14.52 -5.13
CA TRP A 636 18.22 15.88 -4.63
C TRP A 636 18.25 15.99 -3.09
N LEU A 637 17.98 14.89 -2.39
CA LEU A 637 17.60 14.92 -0.98
C LEU A 637 18.60 14.12 -0.14
N GLY A 638 19.14 14.76 0.90
CA GLY A 638 20.15 14.14 1.77
C GLY A 638 19.59 13.02 2.65
N ASN A 639 20.49 12.21 3.22
CA ASN A 639 20.16 11.08 4.10
C ASN A 639 19.13 11.41 5.19
N GLU A 640 19.17 12.64 5.73
CA GLU A 640 18.26 13.11 6.76
C GLU A 640 16.79 13.14 6.32
N PHE A 641 16.52 13.46 5.06
CA PHE A 641 15.18 13.39 4.47
C PHE A 641 14.74 11.93 4.34
N TRP A 642 15.62 11.04 3.86
CA TRP A 642 15.30 9.63 3.68
C TRP A 642 15.05 8.88 4.99
N ASP A 643 15.75 9.24 6.07
CA ASP A 643 15.47 8.70 7.40
C ASP A 643 14.12 9.19 7.95
N ALA A 644 13.78 10.47 7.74
CA ALA A 644 12.46 11.02 8.07
C ALA A 644 11.34 10.36 7.24
N GLN A 645 11.58 10.11 5.95
CA GLN A 645 10.64 9.46 5.04
C GLN A 645 10.41 7.99 5.40
N ARG A 646 11.46 7.25 5.79
CA ARG A 646 11.36 5.88 6.31
C ARG A 646 10.49 5.83 7.58
N VAL A 647 10.62 6.82 8.47
CA VAL A 647 9.74 6.96 9.65
C VAL A 647 8.29 7.23 9.24
N ARG A 648 8.04 8.14 8.27
CA ARG A 648 6.68 8.43 7.75
C ARG A 648 6.01 7.21 7.11
N GLU A 649 6.76 6.38 6.38
CA GLU A 649 6.26 5.12 5.77
C GLU A 649 5.89 4.08 6.82
N LEU A 650 6.80 3.85 7.77
CA LEU A 650 6.61 2.91 8.86
C LEU A 650 5.39 3.28 9.71
N LEU A 651 5.22 4.56 10.03
CA LEU A 651 4.08 5.04 10.81
C LEU A 651 2.75 4.93 10.05
N ARG A 652 2.74 5.18 8.72
CA ARG A 652 1.55 4.93 7.88
C ARG A 652 1.08 3.47 7.95
N GLN A 653 2.00 2.51 7.92
CA GLN A 653 1.65 1.10 8.12
C GLN A 653 1.23 0.80 9.56
N ALA A 654 1.97 1.31 10.56
CA ALA A 654 1.70 1.05 11.97
C ALA A 654 0.33 1.58 12.45
N VAL A 655 -0.15 2.71 11.93
CA VAL A 655 -1.51 3.20 12.21
C VAL A 655 -2.57 2.21 11.73
N LEU A 656 -2.44 1.68 10.51
CA LEU A 656 -3.37 0.68 9.97
C LEU A 656 -3.29 -0.64 10.75
N GLU A 657 -2.11 -1.08 11.18
CA GLU A 657 -1.98 -2.29 12.01
C GLU A 657 -2.50 -2.10 13.44
N TRP A 658 -2.38 -0.90 14.01
CA TRP A 658 -2.95 -0.56 15.32
C TRP A 658 -4.47 -0.48 15.29
N GLU A 659 -5.05 0.23 14.31
CA GLU A 659 -6.51 0.38 14.17
C GLU A 659 -7.20 -0.97 13.93
N ASN A 660 -6.61 -1.86 13.12
CA ASN A 660 -7.21 -3.14 12.76
C ASN A 660 -6.85 -4.32 13.68
N ARG A 661 -5.68 -4.30 14.33
CA ARG A 661 -5.13 -5.47 15.06
C ARG A 661 -4.44 -5.13 16.39
N HIS A 662 -4.47 -3.86 16.81
CA HIS A 662 -3.79 -3.34 18.01
C HIS A 662 -2.31 -3.74 18.09
N ARG A 663 -1.65 -3.86 16.93
CA ARG A 663 -0.23 -4.19 16.84
C ARG A 663 0.63 -2.97 17.18
N LEU A 664 1.64 -3.19 18.00
CA LEU A 664 2.60 -2.18 18.42
C LEU A 664 3.79 -2.11 17.45
N LEU A 665 4.48 -0.96 17.46
CA LEU A 665 5.81 -0.84 16.84
C LEU A 665 6.79 -1.83 17.47
N SER A 666 7.87 -2.20 16.78
CA SER A 666 8.98 -2.90 17.44
C SER A 666 9.88 -1.93 18.22
N PRO A 667 10.69 -2.40 19.18
CA PRO A 667 11.64 -1.54 19.90
C PRO A 667 12.75 -0.94 19.02
N SER A 668 13.06 -1.51 17.85
CA SER A 668 13.96 -0.86 16.87
C SER A 668 13.25 0.31 16.18
N ASP A 669 12.01 0.08 15.77
CA ASP A 669 11.21 1.06 15.03
C ASP A 669 10.87 2.27 15.90
N LEU A 670 10.48 2.02 17.16
CA LEU A 670 10.23 3.07 18.14
C LEU A 670 11.46 3.95 18.35
N ARG A 671 12.67 3.37 18.44
CA ARG A 671 13.92 4.13 18.57
C ARG A 671 14.27 4.91 17.30
N MET A 672 13.96 4.40 16.12
CA MET A 672 14.09 5.13 14.86
C MET A 672 13.14 6.34 14.82
N VAL A 673 11.86 6.16 15.17
CA VAL A 673 10.87 7.24 15.31
C VAL A 673 11.36 8.29 16.33
N ASN A 674 11.84 7.84 17.49
CA ASN A 674 12.32 8.70 18.57
C ASN A 674 13.53 9.56 18.15
N THR A 675 14.37 9.05 17.24
CA THR A 675 15.53 9.78 16.70
C THR A 675 15.10 10.96 15.80
N GLN A 676 13.96 10.86 15.12
CA GLN A 676 13.46 11.87 14.18
C GLN A 676 12.39 12.83 14.76
N ARG A 677 12.21 12.85 16.09
CA ARG A 677 11.18 13.65 16.79
C ARG A 677 11.16 15.13 16.44
N GLY A 678 12.33 15.74 16.21
CA GLY A 678 12.45 17.16 15.90
C GLY A 678 12.30 17.52 14.42
N ARG A 679 11.99 16.53 13.56
CA ARG A 679 11.97 16.68 12.09
C ARG A 679 10.74 16.07 11.41
N VAL A 680 10.06 15.13 12.06
CA VAL A 680 8.81 14.57 11.54
C VAL A 680 7.64 15.15 12.32
N HIS A 681 6.69 15.78 11.62
CA HIS A 681 5.43 16.20 12.21
C HIS A 681 4.44 15.02 12.26
N PHE A 682 4.20 14.51 13.46
CA PHE A 682 3.34 13.35 13.71
C PHE A 682 1.87 13.76 13.78
N SER A 683 0.98 12.97 13.17
CA SER A 683 -0.47 13.15 13.36
C SER A 683 -0.93 12.61 14.72
N ASP A 684 -2.13 12.98 15.18
CA ASP A 684 -2.74 12.43 16.40
C ASP A 684 -2.78 10.90 16.38
N LYS A 685 -3.15 10.31 15.24
CA LYS A 685 -3.21 8.86 15.04
C LYS A 685 -1.84 8.20 15.17
N GLU A 686 -0.80 8.78 14.57
CA GLU A 686 0.57 8.27 14.69
C GLU A 686 1.08 8.40 16.12
N THR A 687 0.85 9.56 16.75
CA THR A 687 1.21 9.84 18.15
C THR A 687 0.55 8.86 19.12
N ILE A 688 -0.70 8.44 18.85
CA ILE A 688 -1.38 7.38 19.61
C ILE A 688 -0.61 6.05 19.54
N VAL A 689 -0.19 5.59 18.35
CA VAL A 689 0.55 4.31 18.19
C VAL A 689 1.94 4.39 18.81
N ILE A 690 2.61 5.53 18.65
CA ILE A 690 3.91 5.79 19.26
C ILE A 690 3.78 5.78 20.79
N TYR A 691 2.77 6.46 21.34
CA TYR A 691 2.51 6.45 22.79
C TYR A 691 2.17 5.05 23.29
N ALA A 692 1.30 4.30 22.58
CA ALA A 692 0.95 2.93 22.93
C ALA A 692 2.19 2.02 23.01
N SER A 693 3.10 2.17 22.05
CA SER A 693 4.38 1.46 22.00
C SER A 693 5.34 1.92 23.12
N SER A 694 5.41 3.23 23.37
CA SER A 694 6.26 3.84 24.41
C SER A 694 5.94 3.33 25.83
N VAL A 695 4.65 3.20 26.15
CA VAL A 695 4.18 2.63 27.43
C VAL A 695 4.53 1.15 27.52
N SER A 696 4.37 0.41 26.42
CA SER A 696 4.59 -1.03 26.36
C SER A 696 6.05 -1.45 26.56
N TYR A 697 7.00 -0.67 26.05
CA TYR A 697 8.44 -0.93 26.17
C TYR A 697 9.16 -0.08 27.23
N ASP A 698 8.46 0.87 27.88
CA ASP A 698 9.01 1.78 28.90
C ASP A 698 10.04 2.79 28.36
N GLU A 699 9.92 3.18 27.07
CA GLU A 699 10.82 4.11 26.38
C GLU A 699 10.14 5.48 26.17
N ASP A 700 10.63 6.55 26.81
CA ASP A 700 10.24 7.96 26.58
C ASP A 700 8.73 8.29 26.65
N LYS A 701 7.94 7.44 27.30
CA LYS A 701 6.48 7.58 27.43
C LYS A 701 6.00 8.95 27.94
N GLU A 702 6.78 9.64 28.79
CA GLU A 702 6.40 10.95 29.35
C GLU A 702 6.43 12.07 28.30
N TYR A 703 7.34 12.00 27.32
CA TYR A 703 7.38 12.96 26.21
C TYR A 703 6.10 12.84 25.37
N TRP A 704 5.79 11.61 24.93
CA TRP A 704 4.59 11.33 24.13
C TRP A 704 3.29 11.56 24.90
N ARG A 705 3.28 11.33 26.22
CA ARG A 705 2.17 11.67 27.12
C ARG A 705 1.88 13.17 27.15
N SER A 706 2.90 14.03 27.04
CA SER A 706 2.71 15.49 27.10
C SER A 706 2.00 16.08 25.88
N ILE A 707 1.97 15.35 24.76
CA ILE A 707 1.39 15.79 23.48
C ILE A 707 -0.11 15.42 23.38
N LEU A 708 -0.52 14.29 23.97
CA LEU A 708 -1.87 13.76 23.82
C LEU A 708 -2.86 14.29 24.87
N PRO A 709 -4.14 14.54 24.50
CA PRO A 709 -5.17 14.86 25.48
C PRO A 709 -5.43 13.71 26.47
N ALA A 710 -5.71 14.05 27.73
CA ALA A 710 -5.94 13.08 28.82
C ALA A 710 -6.99 12.00 28.48
N LYS A 711 -8.08 12.37 27.78
CA LYS A 711 -9.13 11.44 27.33
C LYS A 711 -8.62 10.43 26.30
N VAL A 712 -7.73 10.85 25.40
CA VAL A 712 -7.09 9.97 24.41
C VAL A 712 -6.14 9.01 25.12
N ILE A 713 -5.29 9.54 26.00
CA ILE A 713 -4.37 8.74 26.83
C ILE A 713 -5.12 7.62 27.58
N GLN A 714 -6.25 7.94 28.22
CA GLN A 714 -7.05 6.94 28.93
C GLN A 714 -7.58 5.85 28.00
N SER A 715 -8.06 6.21 26.80
CA SER A 715 -8.56 5.22 25.82
C SER A 715 -7.45 4.29 25.33
N VAL A 716 -6.24 4.82 25.06
CA VAL A 716 -5.08 4.02 24.63
C VAL A 716 -4.63 3.06 25.74
N LEU A 717 -4.52 3.56 26.98
CA LEU A 717 -4.16 2.72 28.12
C LEU A 717 -5.21 1.64 28.40
N THR A 718 -6.49 1.93 28.20
CA THR A 718 -7.59 0.95 28.31
C THR A 718 -7.44 -0.16 27.28
N ALA A 719 -7.12 0.17 26.02
CA ALA A 719 -6.85 -0.82 24.98
C ALA A 719 -5.59 -1.67 25.30
N LEU A 720 -4.53 -1.05 25.83
CA LEU A 720 -3.31 -1.77 26.20
C LEU A 720 -3.49 -2.76 27.36
N VAL A 721 -4.38 -2.48 28.32
CA VAL A 721 -4.68 -3.45 29.39
C VAL A 721 -5.56 -4.60 28.94
N ASP A 722 -6.07 -4.59 27.71
CA ASP A 722 -6.73 -5.72 27.04
C ASP A 722 -5.83 -6.43 26.01
N ALA A 723 -4.57 -6.00 25.85
CA ALA A 723 -3.62 -6.62 24.93
C ALA A 723 -3.28 -8.07 25.33
N PRO A 724 -3.08 -9.00 24.37
CA PRO A 724 -2.83 -10.41 24.70
C PRO A 724 -1.49 -10.65 25.42
N GLN A 725 -0.49 -9.79 25.22
CA GLN A 725 0.83 -9.93 25.85
C GLN A 725 0.84 -9.46 27.32
N PRO A 726 1.18 -10.33 28.30
CA PRO A 726 1.16 -9.96 29.72
C PRO A 726 2.06 -8.78 30.12
N PHE A 727 3.20 -8.59 29.46
CA PHE A 727 4.10 -7.49 29.80
C PHE A 727 3.50 -6.12 29.43
N VAL A 728 2.74 -6.05 28.32
CA VAL A 728 2.05 -4.83 27.86
C VAL A 728 1.00 -4.42 28.89
N ARG A 729 0.11 -5.34 29.28
CA ARG A 729 -0.91 -5.08 30.30
C ARG A 729 -0.30 -4.60 31.62
N ALA A 730 0.72 -5.30 32.11
CA ALA A 730 1.40 -4.94 33.36
C ALA A 730 2.03 -3.54 33.35
N ARG A 731 2.51 -3.07 32.18
CA ARG A 731 3.08 -1.72 32.03
C ARG A 731 2.01 -0.63 31.91
N ALA A 732 0.90 -0.90 31.21
CA ALA A 732 -0.18 0.07 31.00
C ALA A 732 -1.02 0.36 32.25
N VAL A 733 -1.15 -0.61 33.15
CA VAL A 733 -1.87 -0.49 34.42
C VAL A 733 -1.41 0.69 35.30
N GLY A 734 -0.11 0.95 35.38
CA GLY A 734 0.44 2.02 36.23
C GLY A 734 -0.05 3.42 35.82
N PRO A 735 0.19 3.85 34.57
CA PRO A 735 -0.34 5.10 34.02
C PRO A 735 -1.87 5.16 33.96
N LEU A 736 -2.56 4.02 33.87
CA LEU A 736 -4.03 3.95 33.88
C LEU A 736 -4.59 4.31 35.27
N ALA A 737 -3.94 3.88 36.36
CA ALA A 737 -4.33 4.20 37.73
C ALA A 737 -4.07 5.67 38.16
N GLU A 738 -3.75 6.56 37.23
CA GLU A 738 -3.78 8.00 37.45
C GLU A 738 -5.18 8.59 37.19
N PHE A 739 -6.04 7.87 36.45
CA PHE A 739 -7.41 8.27 36.15
C PHE A 739 -8.36 7.86 37.28
N VAL A 740 -8.93 8.86 37.95
CA VAL A 740 -9.77 8.69 39.15
C VAL A 740 -11.24 8.58 38.74
N ASP A 741 -11.61 7.46 38.13
CA ASP A 741 -12.98 7.13 37.76
C ASP A 741 -13.36 5.67 38.09
N GLU A 742 -14.66 5.40 38.15
CA GLU A 742 -15.20 4.11 38.56
C GLU A 742 -14.93 2.99 37.54
N ALA A 743 -14.92 3.29 36.24
CA ALA A 743 -14.65 2.28 35.21
C ALA A 743 -13.19 1.82 35.25
N THR A 744 -12.26 2.77 35.38
CA THR A 744 -10.84 2.50 35.62
C THR A 744 -10.64 1.70 36.91
N ALA A 745 -11.26 2.11 38.02
CA ALA A 745 -11.18 1.39 39.29
C ALA A 745 -11.70 -0.07 39.17
N HIS A 746 -12.81 -0.29 38.46
CA HIS A 746 -13.33 -1.63 38.19
C HIS A 746 -12.39 -2.46 37.31
N LYS A 747 -11.85 -1.88 36.23
CA LYS A 747 -10.90 -2.57 35.33
C LYS A 747 -9.64 -3.02 36.07
N LEU A 748 -9.07 -2.15 36.92
CA LEU A 748 -7.90 -2.47 37.75
C LEU A 748 -8.20 -3.59 38.75
N ALA A 749 -9.38 -3.61 39.37
CA ALA A 749 -9.79 -4.69 40.26
C ALA A 749 -9.96 -6.04 39.53
N ASP A 750 -10.58 -6.03 38.35
CA ASP A 750 -10.75 -7.24 37.54
C ASP A 750 -9.40 -7.79 37.08
N LEU A 751 -8.48 -6.94 36.61
CA LEU A 751 -7.10 -7.35 36.28
C LEU A 751 -6.35 -7.90 37.49
N ALA A 752 -6.50 -7.29 38.67
CA ALA A 752 -5.86 -7.77 39.90
C ALA A 752 -6.38 -9.13 40.38
N ALA A 753 -7.66 -9.43 40.15
CA ALA A 753 -8.31 -10.67 40.58
C ALA A 753 -8.32 -11.79 39.52
N GLN A 754 -8.36 -11.48 38.22
CA GLN A 754 -8.75 -12.44 37.18
C GLN A 754 -7.73 -12.60 36.03
N ASP A 755 -6.77 -11.69 35.86
CA ASP A 755 -5.78 -11.82 34.78
C ASP A 755 -4.96 -13.10 34.93
N GLU A 756 -4.71 -13.83 33.84
CA GLU A 756 -3.95 -15.09 33.86
C GLU A 756 -2.52 -14.92 34.39
N ALA A 757 -1.89 -13.78 34.12
CA ALA A 757 -0.48 -13.54 34.40
C ALA A 757 -0.27 -12.89 35.78
N ALA A 758 0.54 -13.56 36.63
CA ALA A 758 0.85 -13.09 37.97
C ALA A 758 1.50 -11.68 38.00
N SER A 759 2.29 -11.33 36.97
CA SER A 759 2.90 -10.01 36.82
C SER A 759 1.87 -8.90 36.60
N VAL A 760 0.79 -9.16 35.87
CA VAL A 760 -0.30 -8.20 35.64
C VAL A 760 -1.13 -8.05 36.91
N ARG A 761 -1.50 -9.17 37.55
CA ARG A 761 -2.23 -9.16 38.83
C ARG A 761 -1.50 -8.36 39.90
N GLU A 762 -0.18 -8.57 40.03
CA GLU A 762 0.64 -7.80 40.97
C GLU A 762 0.74 -6.33 40.56
N ALA A 763 1.00 -6.00 39.28
CA ALA A 763 1.02 -4.60 38.83
C ALA A 763 -0.31 -3.87 39.13
N ALA A 764 -1.45 -4.52 38.88
CA ALA A 764 -2.79 -3.97 39.14
C ALA A 764 -3.04 -3.72 40.63
N ALA A 765 -2.76 -4.71 41.48
CA ALA A 765 -2.85 -4.54 42.92
C ALA A 765 -1.85 -3.50 43.48
N GLN A 766 -0.71 -3.29 42.81
CA GLN A 766 0.24 -2.24 43.17
C GLN A 766 -0.20 -0.83 42.71
N ALA A 767 -0.95 -0.72 41.63
CA ALA A 767 -1.39 0.56 41.08
C ALA A 767 -2.64 1.11 41.80
N ILE A 768 -3.53 0.23 42.29
CA ILE A 768 -4.72 0.61 43.08
C ILE A 768 -4.31 1.38 44.35
N ARG A 769 -4.65 2.68 44.37
CA ARG A 769 -4.54 3.55 45.56
C ARG A 769 -5.90 3.71 46.25
N PRO A 770 -6.11 3.23 47.49
CA PRO A 770 -7.36 3.35 48.25
C PRO A 770 -7.93 4.76 48.42
N ALA A 771 -7.09 5.80 48.39
CA ALA A 771 -7.56 7.19 48.43
C ALA A 771 -8.34 7.60 47.16
N ASN A 772 -8.03 6.99 46.01
CA ASN A 772 -8.56 7.37 44.69
C ASN A 772 -9.48 6.29 44.10
N HIS A 773 -9.22 5.01 44.38
CA HIS A 773 -9.87 3.86 43.71
C HIS A 773 -10.69 3.02 44.68
N GLN A 774 -11.53 3.66 45.51
CA GLN A 774 -12.36 2.92 46.47
C GLN A 774 -13.25 1.84 45.82
N PRO A 775 -13.92 2.07 44.66
CA PRO A 775 -14.71 1.02 43.99
C PRO A 775 -13.89 -0.23 43.62
N ALA A 776 -12.58 -0.08 43.37
CA ALA A 776 -11.71 -1.22 43.09
C ALA A 776 -11.60 -2.17 44.30
N ILE A 777 -11.53 -1.62 45.51
CA ILE A 777 -11.42 -2.40 46.75
C ILE A 777 -12.72 -3.14 47.03
N ASP A 778 -13.86 -2.48 46.87
CA ASP A 778 -15.17 -3.07 47.10
C ASP A 778 -15.44 -4.22 46.10
N ARG A 779 -15.02 -4.05 44.84
CA ARG A 779 -15.04 -5.09 43.81
C ARG A 779 -14.08 -6.25 44.09
N LEU A 780 -12.88 -5.97 44.61
CA LEU A 780 -11.94 -7.02 45.07
C LEU A 780 -12.47 -7.80 46.28
N ILE A 781 -13.18 -7.16 47.21
CA ILE A 781 -13.85 -7.84 48.33
C ILE A 781 -14.96 -8.77 47.80
N ALA A 782 -15.74 -8.33 46.81
CA ALA A 782 -16.74 -9.17 46.16
C ALA A 782 -16.12 -10.34 45.37
N ALA A 783 -14.98 -10.13 44.69
CA ALA A 783 -14.23 -11.18 44.01
C ALA A 783 -13.61 -12.19 45.00
N ALA A 784 -13.19 -11.75 46.19
CA ALA A 784 -12.67 -12.62 47.24
C ALA A 784 -13.73 -13.59 47.83
N ALA A 785 -15.03 -13.30 47.64
CA ALA A 785 -16.12 -14.17 48.06
C ALA A 785 -16.45 -15.30 47.06
N LYS A 786 -15.95 -15.23 45.82
CA LYS A 786 -16.18 -16.26 44.78
C LYS A 786 -15.06 -17.31 44.81
N PRO A 787 -15.35 -18.63 44.81
CA PRO A 787 -14.32 -19.67 44.95
C PRO A 787 -13.18 -19.60 43.91
N GLU A 788 -13.52 -19.28 42.66
CA GLU A 788 -12.59 -19.24 41.52
C GLU A 788 -11.56 -18.11 41.64
N THR A 789 -11.99 -16.93 42.12
CA THR A 789 -11.16 -15.71 42.22
C THR A 789 -10.69 -15.41 43.65
N ALA A 790 -11.05 -16.26 44.63
CA ALA A 790 -10.75 -16.02 46.05
C ALA A 790 -9.25 -15.84 46.31
N VAL A 791 -8.41 -16.75 45.81
CA VAL A 791 -6.97 -16.78 46.09
C VAL A 791 -6.26 -15.55 45.49
N THR A 792 -6.61 -15.17 44.27
CA THR A 792 -6.02 -14.04 43.55
C THR A 792 -6.50 -12.70 44.08
N ALA A 793 -7.80 -12.57 44.39
CA ALA A 793 -8.33 -11.36 45.03
C ALA A 793 -7.81 -11.18 46.48
N GLU A 794 -7.68 -12.25 47.27
CA GLU A 794 -7.00 -12.20 48.58
C GLU A 794 -5.55 -11.69 48.44
N ALA A 795 -4.79 -12.21 47.45
CA ALA A 795 -3.42 -11.78 47.19
C ALA A 795 -3.31 -10.31 46.75
N ALA A 796 -4.26 -9.82 45.95
CA ALA A 796 -4.35 -8.41 45.58
C ALA A 796 -4.62 -7.50 46.79
N LEU A 797 -5.60 -7.87 47.64
CA LEU A 797 -5.90 -7.14 48.88
C LEU A 797 -4.72 -7.15 49.86
N VAL A 798 -3.92 -8.22 49.90
CA VAL A 798 -2.65 -8.30 50.66
C VAL A 798 -1.62 -7.28 50.14
N ILE A 799 -1.47 -7.10 48.82
CA ILE A 799 -0.56 -6.10 48.24
C ILE A 799 -0.99 -4.69 48.64
N ILE A 800 -2.27 -4.36 48.46
CA ILE A 800 -2.82 -3.04 48.75
C ILE A 800 -2.69 -2.72 50.25
N ARG A 801 -3.07 -3.66 51.13
CA ARG A 801 -3.01 -3.48 52.59
C ARG A 801 -1.60 -3.57 53.20
N ASP A 802 -0.61 -4.16 52.52
CA ASP A 802 0.79 -4.05 52.93
C ASP A 802 1.28 -2.59 52.83
N ARG A 803 0.79 -1.85 51.81
CA ARG A 803 1.10 -0.44 51.55
C ARG A 803 0.26 0.52 52.39
N GLU A 804 -1.06 0.38 52.39
CA GLU A 804 -1.99 1.28 53.10
C GLU A 804 -2.77 0.55 54.19
N THR A 805 -2.45 0.86 55.46
CA THR A 805 -3.02 0.15 56.61
C THR A 805 -4.51 0.43 56.83
N ALA A 806 -5.01 1.59 56.38
CA ALA A 806 -6.42 2.00 56.52
C ALA A 806 -7.41 1.07 55.79
N VAL A 807 -6.94 0.30 54.81
CA VAL A 807 -7.76 -0.69 54.10
C VAL A 807 -8.24 -1.80 55.03
N ALA A 808 -7.49 -2.11 56.10
CA ALA A 808 -7.85 -3.16 57.05
C ALA A 808 -9.23 -2.94 57.68
N ASP A 809 -9.63 -1.69 57.93
CA ASP A 809 -10.91 -1.36 58.56
C ASP A 809 -12.12 -1.54 57.63
N ARG A 810 -11.89 -1.54 56.31
CA ARG A 810 -12.91 -1.78 55.26
C ARG A 810 -13.12 -3.27 54.95
N LEU A 811 -12.17 -4.15 55.31
CA LEU A 811 -12.28 -5.59 55.04
C LEU A 811 -13.30 -6.27 55.99
N PRO A 812 -14.15 -7.20 55.49
CA PRO A 812 -15.01 -8.04 56.33
C PRO A 812 -14.21 -8.82 57.39
N PRO A 813 -14.76 -9.11 58.60
CA PRO A 813 -13.99 -9.66 59.71
C PRO A 813 -13.22 -10.96 59.40
N SER A 814 -13.84 -11.87 58.64
CA SER A 814 -13.25 -13.15 58.21
C SER A 814 -12.08 -12.95 57.23
N LEU A 815 -12.23 -12.03 56.27
CA LEU A 815 -11.20 -11.70 55.28
C LEU A 815 -10.04 -10.90 55.92
N ARG A 816 -10.37 -9.97 56.82
CA ARG A 816 -9.42 -9.13 57.56
C ARG A 816 -8.37 -9.97 58.28
N GLN A 817 -8.78 -11.01 59.01
CA GLN A 817 -7.84 -11.90 59.72
C GLN A 817 -6.94 -12.70 58.77
N LYS A 818 -7.47 -13.18 57.64
CA LYS A 818 -6.68 -13.91 56.62
C LYS A 818 -5.63 -13.00 55.97
N VAL A 819 -6.05 -11.85 55.46
CA VAL A 819 -5.19 -10.85 54.82
C VAL A 819 -4.11 -10.37 55.79
N GLN A 820 -4.45 -10.11 57.07
CA GLN A 820 -3.48 -9.75 58.11
C GLN A 820 -2.35 -10.79 58.25
N ARG A 821 -2.69 -12.09 58.31
CA ARG A 821 -1.70 -13.17 58.45
C ARG A 821 -0.77 -13.26 57.23
N GLN A 822 -1.32 -13.15 56.02
CA GLN A 822 -0.53 -13.19 54.78
C GLN A 822 0.41 -11.96 54.67
N VAL A 823 -0.03 -10.78 55.09
CA VAL A 823 0.82 -9.57 55.13
C VAL A 823 1.96 -9.73 56.13
N TRP A 824 1.71 -10.28 57.33
CA TRP A 824 2.76 -10.60 58.30
C TRP A 824 3.77 -11.60 57.74
N GLN A 825 3.32 -12.65 57.05
CA GLN A 825 4.22 -13.60 56.38
C GLN A 825 5.08 -12.92 55.30
N ARG A 826 4.48 -12.05 54.47
CA ARG A 826 5.19 -11.30 53.42
C ARG A 826 6.24 -10.33 54.02
N ARG A 827 5.87 -9.58 55.05
CA ARG A 827 6.79 -8.69 55.80
C ARG A 827 7.89 -9.48 56.51
N TRP A 828 7.60 -10.66 57.05
CA TRP A 828 8.59 -11.54 57.68
C TRP A 828 9.63 -12.02 56.67
N GLN A 829 9.22 -12.52 55.50
CA GLN A 829 10.19 -12.93 54.47
C GLN A 829 11.04 -11.76 53.98
N ARG A 830 10.47 -10.55 53.85
CA ARG A 830 11.18 -9.32 53.48
C ARG A 830 12.20 -8.86 54.53
N HIS A 831 11.92 -9.05 55.83
CA HIS A 831 12.71 -8.46 56.93
C HIS A 831 13.38 -9.46 57.89
N LYS A 832 13.28 -10.78 57.68
CA LYS A 832 13.90 -11.81 58.55
C LYS A 832 15.38 -11.56 58.84
N GLN A 833 16.15 -11.17 57.82
CA GLN A 833 17.58 -10.86 57.96
C GLN A 833 17.82 -9.62 58.86
N THR A 834 16.94 -8.61 58.76
CA THR A 834 16.96 -7.42 59.61
C THR A 834 16.59 -7.77 61.06
N CYS A 835 15.61 -8.64 61.28
CA CYS A 835 15.26 -9.11 62.63
C CYS A 835 16.39 -9.95 63.27
N TYR A 836 17.01 -10.87 62.52
CA TYR A 836 18.15 -11.65 63.01
C TYR A 836 19.40 -10.78 63.28
N THR A 837 19.70 -9.81 62.41
CA THR A 837 20.82 -8.88 62.65
C THR A 837 20.55 -7.91 63.81
N ALA A 838 19.29 -7.55 64.09
CA ALA A 838 18.93 -6.82 65.30
C ALA A 838 19.17 -7.64 66.57
N ALA A 839 18.77 -8.92 66.58
CA ALA A 839 19.08 -9.85 67.67
C ALA A 839 20.60 -9.96 67.91
N TRP A 840 21.37 -10.13 66.82
CA TRP A 840 22.83 -10.24 66.88
C TRP A 840 23.50 -8.96 67.39
N ARG A 841 23.07 -7.78 66.93
CA ARG A 841 23.59 -6.49 67.43
C ARG A 841 23.26 -6.26 68.91
N GLY A 842 22.07 -6.69 69.36
CA GLY A 842 21.70 -6.70 70.78
C GLY A 842 22.67 -7.53 71.63
N SER A 843 23.11 -8.69 71.13
CA SER A 843 24.11 -9.51 71.83
C SER A 843 25.55 -8.97 71.77
N ALA A 844 25.92 -8.30 70.67
CA ALA A 844 27.29 -7.80 70.44
C ALA A 844 27.64 -6.56 71.27
N GLY A 845 26.67 -5.70 71.60
CA GLY A 845 26.89 -4.46 72.35
C GLY A 845 27.56 -4.66 73.72
N GLY A 846 27.34 -5.81 74.36
CA GLY A 846 27.97 -6.15 75.65
C GLY A 846 29.46 -6.53 75.57
N PHE A 847 30.01 -6.79 74.37
CA PHE A 847 31.40 -7.25 74.22
C PHE A 847 32.42 -6.13 74.43
N LEU A 848 32.10 -4.90 74.01
CA LEU A 848 32.99 -3.74 74.16
C LEU A 848 33.19 -3.32 75.62
N GLY A 849 32.19 -3.49 76.48
CA GLY A 849 32.34 -3.26 77.92
C GLY A 849 33.33 -4.21 78.59
N PHE A 850 33.40 -5.46 78.11
CA PHE A 850 34.37 -6.45 78.61
C PHE A 850 35.81 -6.12 78.19
N GLY A 851 36.01 -5.66 76.95
CA GLY A 851 37.31 -5.22 76.47
C GLY A 851 37.86 -3.98 77.20
N ILE A 852 36.99 -3.01 77.51
CA ILE A 852 37.38 -1.79 78.24
C ILE A 852 37.58 -2.08 79.73
N GLY A 853 36.73 -2.92 80.34
CA GLY A 853 36.89 -3.34 81.74
C GLY A 853 38.18 -4.13 81.98
N MET A 854 38.49 -5.10 81.11
CA MET A 854 39.77 -5.81 81.15
C MET A 854 40.95 -4.87 80.85
N GLY A 855 40.81 -3.95 79.87
CA GLY A 855 41.84 -2.95 79.57
C GLY A 855 42.21 -2.07 80.76
N LEU A 856 41.25 -1.73 81.63
CA LEU A 856 41.49 -0.95 82.85
C LEU A 856 42.07 -1.80 84.00
N ILE A 857 41.62 -3.06 84.15
CA ILE A 857 42.16 -3.98 85.17
C ILE A 857 43.61 -4.39 84.86
N PHE A 858 43.98 -4.49 83.58
CA PHE A 858 45.35 -4.80 83.16
C PHE A 858 46.26 -3.56 83.05
N ALA A 859 45.72 -2.33 83.05
CA ALA A 859 46.52 -1.10 83.00
C ALA A 859 47.09 -0.67 84.37
N ASP A 860 46.45 -1.05 85.48
CA ASP A 860 46.88 -0.69 86.84
C ASP A 860 47.73 -1.79 87.52
N ALA A 861 47.87 -2.96 86.89
CA ALA A 861 48.60 -4.12 87.41
C ALA A 861 50.05 -4.22 86.86
N GLY A 862 50.79 -3.13 86.89
CA GLY A 862 52.17 -3.01 86.41
C GLY A 862 53.25 -3.67 87.28
N ARG A 863 53.02 -4.85 87.87
CA ARG A 863 54.02 -5.85 88.34
C ARG A 863 53.35 -7.03 89.06
N LEU A 864 53.49 -8.22 88.49
CA LEU A 864 53.18 -9.50 89.14
C LEU A 864 54.44 -10.07 89.82
N ASP A 865 54.30 -10.55 91.05
CA ASP A 865 54.95 -11.80 91.48
C ASP A 865 53.85 -12.73 92.02
N LEU A 866 53.96 -14.01 91.72
CA LEU A 866 52.83 -14.91 91.44
C LEU A 866 52.69 -16.06 92.45
N LYS A 867 53.27 -15.91 93.64
CA LYS A 867 53.51 -17.03 94.57
C LYS A 867 52.39 -17.32 95.57
N THR A 868 51.40 -16.44 95.72
CA THR A 868 50.24 -16.61 96.63
C THR A 868 48.95 -17.01 95.92
N LEU A 869 49.00 -17.32 94.62
CA LEU A 869 47.84 -17.68 93.80
C LEU A 869 47.56 -19.21 93.75
N TYR A 870 48.18 -20.01 94.63
CA TYR A 870 48.12 -21.48 94.53
C TYR A 870 48.02 -22.25 95.88
N GLU A 871 47.72 -21.61 97.01
CA GLU A 871 47.26 -22.35 98.20
C GLU A 871 45.72 -22.41 98.19
N PHE A 872 45.24 -23.55 97.67
CA PHE A 872 43.89 -23.76 97.13
C PHE A 872 42.81 -24.02 98.20
N ALA A 873 41.69 -23.27 98.11
CA ALA A 873 40.28 -23.69 98.30
C ALA A 873 39.86 -24.35 99.66
N PRO A 874 38.65 -24.09 100.20
CA PRO A 874 37.38 -23.89 99.48
C PRO A 874 36.90 -22.43 99.51
N GLY A 875 36.16 -21.93 98.53
CA GLY A 875 35.36 -22.63 97.52
C GLY A 875 33.98 -21.97 97.47
N ILE A 876 33.28 -22.06 96.35
CA ILE A 876 31.98 -21.41 96.12
C ILE A 876 32.08 -19.88 95.94
N LEU A 877 32.39 -19.04 96.94
CA LEU A 877 32.09 -17.59 96.84
C LEU A 877 32.72 -16.86 95.62
N PRO A 878 34.03 -16.97 95.30
CA PRO A 878 34.60 -16.28 94.13
C PRO A 878 34.16 -16.90 92.80
N ALA A 879 33.95 -18.22 92.77
CA ALA A 879 33.50 -18.95 91.58
C ALA A 879 31.99 -18.74 91.31
N VAL A 880 31.19 -18.51 92.34
CA VAL A 880 29.78 -18.10 92.27
C VAL A 880 29.68 -16.61 91.95
N LEU A 881 30.58 -15.75 92.42
CA LEU A 881 30.65 -14.35 91.96
C LEU A 881 31.05 -14.29 90.48
N LEU A 882 32.12 -14.96 90.05
CA LEU A 882 32.46 -15.04 88.62
C LEU A 882 31.34 -15.71 87.81
N GLY A 883 30.79 -16.82 88.31
CA GLY A 883 29.72 -17.57 87.66
C GLY A 883 28.43 -16.78 87.54
N SER A 884 28.02 -16.04 88.57
CA SER A 884 26.85 -15.17 88.55
C SER A 884 27.06 -13.91 87.72
N ILE A 885 28.27 -13.35 87.66
CA ILE A 885 28.62 -12.25 86.75
C ILE A 885 28.63 -12.73 85.29
N ILE A 886 29.15 -13.93 85.01
CA ILE A 886 29.10 -14.55 83.68
C ILE A 886 27.64 -14.86 83.30
N LEU A 887 26.87 -15.48 84.19
CA LEU A 887 25.45 -15.77 83.98
C LEU A 887 24.64 -14.48 83.77
N ALA A 888 24.75 -13.49 84.66
CA ALA A 888 24.11 -12.18 84.49
C ALA A 888 24.51 -11.48 83.19
N GLY A 889 25.79 -11.58 82.79
CA GLY A 889 26.26 -11.13 81.49
C GLY A 889 25.59 -11.86 80.33
N THR A 890 25.44 -13.20 80.39
CA THR A 890 24.75 -13.98 79.36
C THR A 890 23.24 -13.76 79.33
N PHE A 891 22.58 -13.59 80.47
CA PHE A 891 21.15 -13.30 80.53
C PHE A 891 20.83 -11.85 80.15
N SER A 892 21.69 -10.90 80.47
CA SER A 892 21.62 -9.53 79.94
C SER A 892 21.75 -9.52 78.41
N ARG A 893 22.70 -10.28 77.83
CA ARG A 893 22.79 -10.51 76.37
C ARG A 893 21.51 -11.13 75.81
N LEU A 894 20.91 -12.11 76.50
CA LEU A 894 19.72 -12.81 76.03
C LEU A 894 18.47 -11.92 76.10
N ALA A 895 18.33 -11.10 77.14
CA ALA A 895 17.27 -10.14 77.32
C ALA A 895 17.39 -8.97 76.32
N THR A 896 18.58 -8.43 76.09
CA THR A 896 18.82 -7.36 75.09
C THR A 896 18.72 -7.85 73.65
N ALA A 897 19.17 -9.08 73.34
CA ALA A 897 18.94 -9.70 72.04
C ALA A 897 17.45 -10.01 71.80
N GLY A 898 16.75 -10.51 72.82
CA GLY A 898 15.30 -10.76 72.78
C GLY A 898 14.49 -9.47 72.61
N GLY A 899 14.81 -8.43 73.37
CA GLY A 899 14.22 -7.10 73.25
C GLY A 899 14.50 -6.46 71.89
N GLY A 900 15.74 -6.51 71.39
CA GLY A 900 16.12 -5.99 70.07
C GLY A 900 15.46 -6.75 68.92
N PHE A 901 15.35 -8.08 69.03
CA PHE A 901 14.59 -8.91 68.09
C PHE A 901 13.10 -8.56 68.10
N MET A 902 12.48 -8.48 69.29
CA MET A 902 11.08 -8.13 69.46
C MET A 902 10.79 -6.72 68.91
N GLN A 903 11.66 -5.74 69.19
CA GLN A 903 11.53 -4.39 68.65
C GLN A 903 11.61 -4.40 67.13
N ALA A 904 12.58 -5.11 66.52
CA ALA A 904 12.66 -5.24 65.07
C ALA A 904 11.40 -5.90 64.47
N CYS A 905 10.91 -6.99 65.07
CA CYS A 905 9.66 -7.62 64.65
C CYS A 905 8.47 -6.66 64.72
N LEU A 906 8.32 -5.90 65.81
CA LEU A 906 7.26 -4.90 65.97
C LEU A 906 7.40 -3.73 64.97
N CYS A 907 8.62 -3.27 64.68
CA CYS A 907 8.89 -2.21 63.71
C CYS A 907 8.69 -2.63 62.24
N TYR A 908 8.98 -3.88 61.88
CA TYR A 908 8.96 -4.33 60.48
C TYR A 908 7.72 -5.14 60.09
N LEU A 909 7.08 -5.86 61.02
CA LEU A 909 5.95 -6.75 60.71
C LEU A 909 4.60 -6.10 60.99
N PHE A 910 4.50 -5.34 62.09
CA PHE A 910 3.24 -4.76 62.56
C PHE A 910 3.00 -3.35 61.99
N ASP A 911 1.79 -2.84 62.21
CA ASP A 911 1.30 -1.60 61.61
C ASP A 911 1.67 -0.35 62.43
N GLY A 912 1.52 0.83 61.83
CA GLY A 912 2.12 2.09 62.31
C GLY A 912 1.92 2.39 63.81
N TRP A 913 0.73 2.15 64.35
CA TRP A 913 0.46 2.31 65.78
C TRP A 913 1.34 1.40 66.65
N VAL A 914 1.46 0.11 66.31
CA VAL A 914 2.34 -0.84 67.03
C VAL A 914 3.80 -0.44 66.88
N LYS A 915 4.22 0.12 65.73
CA LYS A 915 5.59 0.64 65.55
C LYS A 915 5.90 1.76 66.54
N SER A 916 4.96 2.67 66.80
CA SER A 916 5.13 3.75 67.78
C SER A 916 5.27 3.26 69.23
N TRP A 917 4.70 2.09 69.55
CA TRP A 917 4.77 1.46 70.88
C TRP A 917 5.81 0.32 70.95
N SER A 918 6.53 0.04 69.86
CA SER A 918 7.48 -1.09 69.75
C SER A 918 8.57 -1.10 70.82
N TRP A 919 9.10 0.08 71.17
CA TRP A 919 10.09 0.26 72.24
C TRP A 919 9.50 -0.06 73.61
N LEU A 920 8.25 0.31 73.88
CA LEU A 920 7.59 0.08 75.18
C LEU A 920 7.24 -1.40 75.36
N ILE A 921 6.74 -2.06 74.31
CA ILE A 921 6.46 -3.50 74.31
C ILE A 921 7.77 -4.30 74.42
N SER A 922 8.81 -3.91 73.67
CA SER A 922 10.17 -4.50 73.79
C SER A 922 10.72 -4.34 75.21
N SER A 923 10.56 -3.16 75.81
CA SER A 923 11.04 -2.86 77.16
C SER A 923 10.29 -3.67 78.22
N ALA A 924 8.96 -3.76 78.12
CA ALA A 924 8.16 -4.63 78.98
C ALA A 924 8.58 -6.10 78.82
N THR A 925 8.79 -6.58 77.59
CA THR A 925 9.27 -7.96 77.33
C THR A 925 10.62 -8.21 78.00
N THR A 926 11.53 -7.24 77.91
CA THR A 926 12.87 -7.32 78.52
C THR A 926 12.79 -7.28 80.06
N GLY A 927 11.88 -6.47 80.61
CA GLY A 927 11.55 -6.47 82.05
C GLY A 927 10.95 -7.79 82.55
N ILE A 928 10.03 -8.41 81.78
CA ILE A 928 9.46 -9.73 82.10
C ILE A 928 10.55 -10.81 82.12
N ILE A 929 11.54 -10.74 81.23
CA ILE A 929 12.68 -11.67 81.21
C ILE A 929 13.62 -11.44 82.42
N LEU A 930 13.82 -10.19 82.84
CA LEU A 930 14.74 -9.83 83.93
C LEU A 930 14.14 -9.93 85.35
N GLY A 931 12.82 -9.81 85.51
CA GLY A 931 12.14 -9.93 86.82
C GLY A 931 12.41 -11.26 87.54
N PRO A 932 12.15 -12.43 86.91
CA PRO A 932 12.46 -13.73 87.50
C PRO A 932 13.94 -13.94 87.83
N MET A 933 14.84 -13.33 87.05
CA MET A 933 16.29 -13.39 87.30
C MET A 933 16.69 -12.66 88.59
N PHE A 934 16.18 -11.43 88.79
CA PHE A 934 16.41 -10.68 90.02
C PHE A 934 15.78 -11.38 91.24
N MET A 935 14.64 -12.05 91.06
CA MET A 935 14.05 -12.91 92.07
C MET A 935 14.98 -14.07 92.48
N ILE A 936 15.69 -14.69 91.53
CA ILE A 936 16.69 -15.75 91.81
C ILE A 936 17.94 -15.19 92.51
N VAL A 937 18.41 -14.01 92.13
CA VAL A 937 19.53 -13.34 92.81
C VAL A 937 19.15 -13.01 94.26
N VAL A 938 17.93 -12.50 94.48
CA VAL A 938 17.40 -12.24 95.84
C VAL A 938 17.23 -13.54 96.62
N TRP A 939 16.77 -14.63 95.98
CA TRP A 939 16.67 -15.98 96.59
C TRP A 939 18.00 -16.55 97.07
N TYR A 940 19.10 -16.22 96.40
CA TYR A 940 20.43 -16.62 96.86
C TYR A 940 21.01 -15.72 97.98
N SER A 941 20.35 -14.61 98.31
CA SER A 941 20.88 -13.57 99.21
C SER A 941 20.06 -13.31 100.49
N ALA A 942 18.86 -13.89 100.62
CA ALA A 942 17.97 -13.65 101.76
C ALA A 942 17.20 -14.90 102.22
N THR A 943 16.95 -14.99 103.52
CA THR A 943 16.30 -16.11 104.21
C THR A 943 14.77 -16.16 104.03
N GLU A 944 14.24 -17.34 103.70
CA GLU A 944 12.86 -17.91 103.81
C GLU A 944 11.56 -17.06 103.63
N ASP A 945 11.55 -15.73 103.63
CA ASP A 945 10.31 -14.95 103.65
C ASP A 945 9.76 -14.61 102.24
N ALA A 946 8.57 -15.15 101.95
CA ALA A 946 7.81 -15.02 100.71
C ALA A 946 7.73 -13.59 100.13
N ARG A 947 7.73 -12.56 100.99
CA ARG A 947 7.57 -11.15 100.57
C ARG A 947 8.78 -10.64 99.79
N HIS A 948 9.98 -11.06 100.16
CA HIS A 948 11.23 -10.56 99.55
C HIS A 948 11.37 -10.99 98.09
N TYR A 949 10.81 -12.14 97.70
CA TYR A 949 10.77 -12.61 96.31
C TYR A 949 9.89 -11.73 95.43
N VAL A 950 8.70 -11.35 95.92
CA VAL A 950 7.79 -10.48 95.17
C VAL A 950 8.42 -9.10 94.94
N PHE A 951 9.05 -8.53 95.98
CA PHE A 951 9.76 -7.25 95.84
C PHE A 951 11.02 -7.36 94.95
N GLY A 952 11.78 -8.45 95.05
CA GLY A 952 12.93 -8.71 94.18
C GLY A 952 12.53 -8.83 92.70
N TRP A 953 11.45 -9.58 92.42
CA TRP A 953 10.87 -9.68 91.08
C TRP A 953 10.40 -8.32 90.56
N LEU A 954 9.68 -7.56 91.38
CA LEU A 954 9.16 -6.23 91.01
C LEU A 954 10.30 -5.25 90.73
N ALA A 955 11.35 -5.24 91.56
CA ALA A 955 12.54 -4.42 91.37
C ALA A 955 13.26 -4.78 90.07
N GLY A 956 13.49 -6.07 89.81
CA GLY A 956 14.10 -6.56 88.57
C GLY A 956 13.30 -6.21 87.32
N PHE A 957 11.98 -6.35 87.39
CA PHE A 957 11.04 -5.98 86.33
C PHE A 957 11.10 -4.47 86.05
N ILE A 958 11.05 -3.63 87.09
CA ILE A 958 11.14 -2.18 86.97
C ILE A 958 12.50 -1.78 86.38
N ILE A 959 13.62 -2.21 86.98
CA ILE A 959 14.97 -1.88 86.53
C ILE A 959 15.21 -2.34 85.08
N GLY A 960 14.82 -3.57 84.73
CA GLY A 960 14.95 -4.11 83.38
C GLY A 960 14.12 -3.36 82.34
N THR A 961 12.87 -3.01 82.69
CA THR A 961 12.00 -2.19 81.84
C THR A 961 12.62 -0.80 81.64
N VAL A 962 13.09 -0.16 82.72
CA VAL A 962 13.66 1.19 82.73
C VAL A 962 14.92 1.29 81.87
N ILE A 963 15.88 0.37 82.04
CA ILE A 963 17.12 0.34 81.26
C ILE A 963 16.80 0.19 79.77
N THR A 964 15.83 -0.66 79.44
CA THR A 964 15.43 -0.91 78.04
C THR A 964 14.68 0.28 77.45
N VAL A 965 13.80 0.95 78.21
CA VAL A 965 13.14 2.19 77.78
C VAL A 965 14.18 3.26 77.47
N ALA A 966 15.14 3.47 78.38
CA ALA A 966 16.20 4.46 78.20
C ALA A 966 17.09 4.18 76.97
N ALA A 967 17.38 2.90 76.70
CA ALA A 967 18.18 2.48 75.55
C ALA A 967 17.41 2.52 74.20
N THR A 968 16.11 2.21 74.21
CA THR A 968 15.34 1.93 72.98
C THR A 968 14.31 3.01 72.60
N ALA A 969 13.97 3.94 73.50
CA ALA A 969 12.95 4.95 73.23
C ALA A 969 13.34 5.92 72.09
N PRO A 970 12.42 6.19 71.13
CA PRO A 970 12.64 7.10 70.01
C PRO A 970 12.49 8.56 70.43
N LEU A 971 13.39 9.04 71.29
CA LEU A 971 13.44 10.45 71.71
C LEU A 971 14.12 11.31 70.62
N PRO A 972 13.45 12.37 70.11
CA PRO A 972 14.00 13.19 69.04
C PRO A 972 15.07 14.16 69.56
N GLY A 973 16.31 14.00 69.08
CA GLY A 973 17.36 15.01 69.17
C GLY A 973 18.16 15.05 70.48
N LYS A 974 19.50 14.99 70.33
CA LYS A 974 20.55 15.20 71.35
C LYS A 974 20.71 14.09 72.41
N ARG A 975 21.88 13.43 72.36
CA ARG A 975 22.35 12.40 73.31
C ARG A 975 22.28 12.75 74.82
N PRO A 976 22.44 14.02 75.28
CA PRO A 976 22.39 14.33 76.72
C PRO A 976 21.04 14.07 77.38
N PHE A 977 19.93 14.22 76.65
CA PHE A 977 18.60 14.02 77.24
C PHE A 977 18.35 12.55 77.61
N ARG A 978 18.89 11.61 76.82
CA ARG A 978 18.91 10.18 77.17
C ARG A 978 19.73 9.91 78.42
N ALA A 979 20.89 10.56 78.58
CA ALA A 979 21.71 10.44 79.79
C ALA A 979 20.92 10.85 81.04
N VAL A 980 20.35 12.07 81.02
CA VAL A 980 19.57 12.62 82.14
C VAL A 980 18.36 11.75 82.47
N LEU A 981 17.62 11.26 81.46
CA LEU A 981 16.49 10.36 81.69
C LEU A 981 16.91 9.00 82.27
N THR A 982 18.01 8.42 81.79
CA THR A 982 18.57 7.17 82.35
C THR A 982 18.95 7.35 83.81
N ILE A 983 19.61 8.46 84.15
CA ILE A 983 20.03 8.80 85.51
C ILE A 983 18.80 9.01 86.41
N ALA A 984 17.82 9.81 85.99
CA ALA A 984 16.63 10.12 86.76
C ALA A 984 15.80 8.87 87.10
N ILE A 985 15.61 7.96 86.14
CA ILE A 985 14.84 6.74 86.39
C ILE A 985 15.69 5.67 87.13
N GLY A 986 17.02 5.67 86.97
CA GLY A 986 17.93 4.88 87.81
C GLY A 986 17.85 5.28 89.30
N ILE A 987 17.82 6.59 89.57
CA ILE A 987 17.57 7.15 90.91
C ILE A 987 16.18 6.77 91.43
N LEU A 988 15.15 6.81 90.57
CA LEU A 988 13.79 6.40 90.94
C LEU A 988 13.72 4.90 91.31
N ALA A 989 14.37 4.04 90.52
CA ALA A 989 14.42 2.60 90.80
C ALA A 989 15.21 2.30 92.10
N PHE A 990 16.32 3.02 92.33
CA PHE A 990 17.05 2.97 93.60
C PHE A 990 16.17 3.39 94.78
N LEU A 991 15.42 4.49 94.66
CA LEU A 991 14.45 4.94 95.67
C LEU A 991 13.36 3.90 95.95
N VAL A 992 12.81 3.24 94.91
CA VAL A 992 11.80 2.18 95.08
C VAL A 992 12.37 0.96 95.81
N VAL A 993 13.61 0.55 95.51
CA VAL A 993 14.31 -0.55 96.21
C VAL A 993 14.63 -0.18 97.67
N ASN A 994 14.98 1.07 97.93
CA ASN A 994 15.33 1.54 99.28
C ASN A 994 14.05 1.71 100.15
N LEU A 995 12.98 2.25 99.56
CA LEU A 995 11.67 2.39 100.21
C LEU A 995 10.95 1.05 100.48
N SER A 996 11.30 -0.03 99.78
CA SER A 996 10.74 -1.36 100.05
C SER A 996 11.36 -2.07 101.26
N GLY A 997 12.29 -1.42 101.97
CA GLY A 997 12.83 -1.92 103.25
C GLY A 997 13.88 -3.02 103.12
N LEU A 998 14.48 -3.20 101.94
CA LEU A 998 15.60 -4.11 101.67
C LEU A 998 16.90 -3.62 102.33
N SER A 999 16.92 -3.59 103.67
CA SER A 999 18.10 -3.33 104.48
C SER A 999 19.04 -4.54 104.45
N LEU A 1000 19.98 -4.55 103.50
CA LEU A 1000 21.16 -5.41 103.51
C LEU A 1000 22.06 -5.02 104.70
N HIS A 1001 21.76 -5.57 105.87
CA HIS A 1001 22.53 -5.34 107.10
C HIS A 1001 23.72 -6.28 107.17
N ASN A 1002 24.92 -5.73 107.32
CA ASN A 1002 26.21 -6.42 107.52
C ASN A 1002 26.63 -7.44 106.44
N THR A 1003 27.17 -6.94 105.34
CA THR A 1003 28.29 -7.61 104.65
C THR A 1003 29.15 -6.58 103.93
N GLU A 1004 30.48 -6.65 104.10
CA GLU A 1004 31.43 -5.77 103.42
C GLU A 1004 31.53 -6.14 101.93
N ILE A 1005 30.61 -5.63 101.11
CA ILE A 1005 30.71 -5.69 99.65
C ILE A 1005 30.52 -4.28 99.09
N THR A 1006 31.64 -3.57 98.94
CA THR A 1006 31.76 -2.29 98.22
C THR A 1006 31.62 -2.53 96.70
N LEU A 1007 30.48 -3.07 96.26
CA LEU A 1007 30.30 -3.50 94.87
C LEU A 1007 28.82 -3.60 94.45
N LEU A 1008 28.09 -2.46 94.44
CA LEU A 1008 27.10 -2.20 93.35
C LEU A 1008 26.66 -0.73 93.19
N ILE A 1009 27.51 0.27 93.45
CA ILE A 1009 27.28 1.67 92.98
C ILE A 1009 27.55 1.78 91.45
N ILE A 1010 27.69 0.64 90.75
CA ILE A 1010 27.95 0.53 89.32
C ILE A 1010 26.67 0.05 88.60
N ALA A 1011 25.65 0.90 88.61
CA ALA A 1011 24.50 0.83 87.71
C ALA A 1011 24.10 2.21 87.16
N GLY A 1012 25.02 3.18 87.23
CA GLY A 1012 24.77 4.60 86.93
C GLY A 1012 25.79 5.25 85.97
N PHE A 1013 26.51 4.48 85.15
CA PHE A 1013 27.51 5.02 84.22
C PHE A 1013 27.45 4.37 82.83
N THR A 1014 26.50 4.82 81.99
CA THR A 1014 26.50 4.54 80.53
C THR A 1014 26.80 5.78 79.67
N THR A 1015 27.06 6.96 80.27
CA THR A 1015 27.32 8.20 79.51
C THR A 1015 28.49 9.07 80.00
N GLY A 1016 29.19 8.69 81.08
CA GLY A 1016 30.43 9.33 81.53
C GLY A 1016 30.27 10.67 82.26
N ILE A 1017 31.29 11.00 83.06
CA ILE A 1017 31.40 12.16 83.98
C ILE A 1017 30.43 12.10 85.18
N GLY A 1018 31.01 11.86 86.35
CA GLY A 1018 30.38 12.05 87.66
C GLY A 1018 31.43 11.95 88.76
N PHE A 1019 31.40 12.87 89.71
CA PHE A 1019 32.29 12.87 90.87
C PHE A 1019 31.78 11.89 91.93
N PHE A 1020 32.67 11.18 92.60
CA PHE A 1020 32.32 10.33 93.73
C PHE A 1020 32.13 11.20 94.97
N TRP A 1021 31.05 10.98 95.74
CA TRP A 1021 30.90 11.55 97.08
C TRP A 1021 30.65 10.41 98.06
N THR A 1022 31.57 10.24 99.02
CA THR A 1022 31.40 9.29 100.12
C THR A 1022 30.94 10.03 101.36
N PHE A 1023 29.86 9.55 101.98
CA PHE A 1023 29.39 10.07 103.27
C PHE A 1023 29.82 9.12 104.38
N ASN A 1024 30.73 9.57 105.24
CA ASN A 1024 31.09 8.80 106.42
C ASN A 1024 30.23 9.24 107.61
N GLN A 1025 29.29 8.37 108.03
CA GLN A 1025 28.41 8.65 109.18
C GLN A 1025 29.18 8.85 110.49
N SER A 1026 30.38 8.30 110.67
CA SER A 1026 31.15 8.46 111.91
C SER A 1026 31.85 9.81 112.06
N SER A 1027 32.00 10.57 110.97
CA SER A 1027 32.66 11.90 110.96
C SER A 1027 31.74 13.04 110.52
N GLY A 1028 30.54 12.73 110.00
CA GLY A 1028 29.54 13.72 109.61
C GLY A 1028 29.95 14.61 108.43
N ARG A 1029 30.98 14.21 107.67
CA ARG A 1029 31.50 14.97 106.52
C ARG A 1029 31.46 14.13 105.25
N PHE A 1030 31.25 14.82 104.14
CA PHE A 1030 31.43 14.27 102.81
C PHE A 1030 32.87 14.45 102.35
N HIS A 1031 33.39 13.45 101.64
CA HIS A 1031 34.63 13.55 100.87
C HIS A 1031 34.35 13.32 99.38
N THR A 1032 34.87 14.22 98.56
CA THR A 1032 35.00 14.18 97.08
C THR A 1032 36.05 13.18 96.62
#